data_AF-A0A4Y7QHK2-F1
#
_entry.id   AF-A0A4Y7QHK2-F1
#
_cell.length_a   1.000
_cell.length_b   1.000
_cell.length_c   1.000
_cell.angle_alpha   90.00
_cell.angle_beta   90.00
_cell.angle_gamma   90.00
#
_symmetry.space_group_name_H-M   'P 1'
#
loop_
_entity.id
_entity.type
_entity.pdbx_description
1 polymer ?
#
loop_
_entity_poly.entity_id
_entity_poly.type
_entity_poly.pdbx_seq_one_letter_code
_entity_poly.pdbx_strand_id
1 'polypeptide(L)'
;MALKSGVYTIVNVRNRNWAVVLNDNDLGDVVAGSSADEHVGEKWNIQLISNGNYILRNQRYDDISASYHPSFSGNEKVTTRRNGRLMEWKIYPDDSGSGYRICTQNLGRYWTLPDDDTGTEVALEQSRPQNRQLWIFVTEGGLSLPSAVTGSRSAPPDNVVGAGPSTGVIPNPLPNYRSNVDPAEYLRDVAVANASYESRQPEDSCLEGTREAVIGNILHWAKGRDKRPICWLSAGAGVGKSAIAQAVAARLAKKERLLASFFFRRGEGDRASSSRFILTLAHQLSLSVPSILPLIGKAFKNERIVDQPLDVQLTKLLLEPLLSRTLGMPMRRRLADKLTNVRVPNVIVIDGLDECDDKQEMTKFIKVIAKATGDTQSLIRFFFTSRVEEHIRQPFEELTSVTHRLRLDDFDAGTDLRVFLRSRFDYILRQKHLVMREVPRPWPSDSDLETLIERSSGLFIFASTLVEFVKAYRFPDDALKMVLDASADTGIDPLYHQVLSSANRGEQFNQVFGTILLLRQPFSITRVGHLLRLPAKAIVDELLQVQSIVRIPDDNSKPVQLMHTSLRDFLTTKQRSDIFFIDPPARHAAITVDCLMVIKEGSEPNPFWEGEVEMYACQNWYQHLFEGIESILLDSLLGKLISSLENLQSKLTFDTWVNTSILQRRSTVQSALSALGATIQGLTQLQDCPETLLQYINDIQRHFDVKLGLT
;
A
#
# COMPACT_ATOMS: atom_id res chain seq x y z
N MET A 1 -9.09 -31.40 23.25
CA MET A 1 -10.23 -31.01 24.12
C MET A 1 -10.02 -29.57 24.60
N ALA A 2 -11.09 -28.77 24.68
CA ALA A 2 -11.01 -27.42 25.26
C ALA A 2 -10.62 -27.50 26.75
N LEU A 3 -9.80 -26.54 27.22
CA LEU A 3 -9.41 -26.46 28.63
C LEU A 3 -10.66 -26.10 29.46
N LYS A 4 -10.92 -26.81 30.56
CA LYS A 4 -12.08 -26.51 31.41
C LYS A 4 -11.77 -25.29 32.29
N SER A 5 -12.80 -24.57 32.73
CA SER A 5 -12.62 -23.56 33.77
C SER A 5 -12.17 -24.23 35.07
N GLY A 6 -11.20 -23.67 35.76
CA GLY A 6 -10.65 -24.27 36.97
C GLY A 6 -9.35 -23.62 37.44
N VAL A 7 -8.79 -24.16 38.51
CA VAL A 7 -7.52 -23.73 39.07
C VAL A 7 -6.41 -24.62 38.55
N TYR A 8 -5.42 -24.01 37.92
CA TYR A 8 -4.32 -24.73 37.28
C TYR A 8 -2.97 -24.18 37.73
N THR A 9 -1.97 -25.06 37.78
CA THR A 9 -0.55 -24.70 37.86
C THR A 9 0.04 -24.78 36.46
N ILE A 10 0.77 -23.76 36.03
CA ILE A 10 1.50 -23.76 34.76
C ILE A 10 2.93 -24.23 35.01
N VAL A 11 3.33 -25.37 34.45
CA VAL A 11 4.51 -26.12 34.94
C VAL A 11 5.75 -26.07 34.04
N ASN A 12 5.62 -25.58 32.81
CA ASN A 12 6.75 -25.49 31.86
C ASN A 12 7.46 -24.13 31.87
N VAL A 13 7.20 -23.29 32.87
CA VAL A 13 7.91 -22.02 33.07
C VAL A 13 9.27 -22.34 33.71
N ARG A 14 10.37 -22.11 32.97
CA ARG A 14 11.72 -22.47 33.43
C ARG A 14 12.33 -21.33 34.24
N ASN A 15 12.45 -21.56 35.56
CA ASN A 15 13.19 -20.81 36.58
C ASN A 15 13.99 -19.58 36.15
N ARG A 16 13.33 -18.42 36.26
CA ARG A 16 13.74 -17.10 36.79
C ARG A 16 12.63 -16.14 36.36
N ASN A 17 11.47 -16.41 36.94
CA ASN A 17 10.16 -15.98 36.47
C ASN A 17 10.03 -14.46 36.63
N TRP A 18 10.26 -13.67 35.58
CA TRP A 18 9.80 -12.29 35.52
C TRP A 18 9.06 -12.03 34.20
N ALA A 19 7.86 -11.48 34.30
CA ALA A 19 7.29 -10.58 33.31
C ALA A 19 7.28 -9.18 33.95
N VAL A 20 8.17 -8.28 33.53
CA VAL A 20 8.28 -6.93 34.10
C VAL A 20 7.73 -5.90 33.11
N VAL A 21 7.07 -4.85 33.60
CA VAL A 21 6.85 -3.62 32.84
C VAL A 21 7.89 -2.59 33.27
N LEU A 22 8.92 -2.35 32.44
CA LEU A 22 9.93 -1.33 32.73
C LEU A 22 9.36 0.08 32.52
N ASN A 23 9.74 1.01 33.40
CA ASN A 23 9.69 2.45 33.13
C ASN A 23 11.12 2.98 32.90
N ASP A 24 11.23 4.25 32.50
CA ASP A 24 12.48 4.93 32.10
C ASP A 24 13.61 4.98 33.18
N ASN A 25 13.45 4.38 34.38
CA ASN A 25 14.43 4.34 35.47
C ASN A 25 14.80 2.92 35.98
N ASP A 26 14.61 1.85 35.18
CA ASP A 26 15.04 0.47 35.51
C ASP A 26 14.48 -0.14 36.82
N LEU A 27 13.33 0.34 37.31
CA LEU A 27 12.58 -0.28 38.40
C LEU A 27 11.13 -0.52 37.96
N GLY A 28 10.86 -1.71 37.41
CA GLY A 28 9.53 -2.14 36.97
C GLY A 28 8.87 -3.13 37.93
N ASP A 29 7.54 -3.08 38.01
CA ASP A 29 6.71 -3.99 38.81
C ASP A 29 6.48 -5.32 38.06
N VAL A 30 6.49 -6.44 38.81
CA VAL A 30 6.42 -7.83 38.30
C VAL A 30 4.96 -8.25 38.08
N VAL A 31 4.61 -8.65 36.86
CA VAL A 31 3.25 -9.05 36.44
C VAL A 31 3.07 -10.58 36.39
N ALA A 32 4.17 -11.34 36.37
CA ALA A 32 4.18 -12.78 36.66
C ALA A 32 5.59 -13.18 37.09
N GLY A 33 5.72 -13.71 38.30
CA GLY A 33 7.02 -14.07 38.83
C GLY A 33 7.01 -14.55 40.27
N SER A 34 7.67 -15.69 40.51
CA SER A 34 8.15 -16.05 41.84
C SER A 34 9.02 -14.89 42.30
N SER A 35 8.65 -14.23 43.40
CA SER A 35 9.57 -13.37 44.12
C SER A 35 10.87 -14.14 44.40
N ALA A 36 11.92 -13.40 44.76
CA ALA A 36 13.27 -13.92 45.03
C ALA A 36 13.36 -15.02 46.13
N ASP A 37 12.24 -15.54 46.63
CA ASP A 37 12.14 -16.69 47.53
C ASP A 37 11.39 -17.84 46.84
N GLU A 38 12.05 -18.99 46.77
CA GLU A 38 11.73 -20.29 46.17
C GLU A 38 10.25 -20.76 46.20
N HIS A 39 9.38 -20.31 45.28
CA HIS A 39 8.00 -20.84 45.21
C HIS A 39 7.63 -21.35 43.81
N VAL A 40 7.97 -22.62 43.57
CA VAL A 40 7.40 -23.45 42.50
C VAL A 40 5.90 -23.68 42.77
N GLY A 41 5.01 -23.37 41.83
CA GLY A 41 3.60 -23.80 41.88
C GLY A 41 2.53 -22.70 42.01
N GLU A 42 2.71 -21.54 41.38
CA GLU A 42 1.66 -20.50 41.35
C GLU A 42 0.37 -20.97 40.67
N LYS A 43 -0.77 -20.66 41.31
CA LYS A 43 -2.11 -21.08 40.88
C LYS A 43 -2.82 -19.99 40.09
N TRP A 44 -3.34 -20.38 38.93
CA TRP A 44 -4.08 -19.53 38.03
C TRP A 44 -5.54 -19.97 37.93
N ASN A 45 -6.45 -19.03 38.15
CA ASN A 45 -7.86 -19.24 37.86
C ASN A 45 -8.09 -18.98 36.37
N ILE A 46 -8.36 -20.06 35.64
CA ILE A 46 -8.65 -20.04 34.21
C ILE A 46 -10.17 -20.11 34.07
N GLN A 47 -10.77 -19.05 33.52
CA GLN A 47 -12.22 -18.96 33.37
C GLN A 47 -12.58 -18.87 31.89
N LEU A 48 -13.21 -19.92 31.36
CA LEU A 48 -13.86 -19.88 30.05
C LEU A 48 -15.07 -18.94 30.09
N ILE A 49 -15.16 -18.05 29.11
CA ILE A 49 -16.24 -17.09 28.89
C ILE A 49 -16.87 -17.32 27.51
N SER A 50 -17.95 -16.61 27.18
CA SER A 50 -18.67 -16.77 25.91
C SER A 50 -17.73 -16.65 24.69
N ASN A 51 -18.03 -17.40 23.62
CA ASN A 51 -17.26 -17.47 22.36
C ASN A 51 -15.91 -18.22 22.44
N GLY A 52 -15.69 -19.03 23.49
CA GLY A 52 -14.50 -19.88 23.60
C GLY A 52 -13.23 -19.16 24.02
N ASN A 53 -13.36 -17.96 24.58
CA ASN A 53 -12.26 -17.18 25.14
C ASN A 53 -12.09 -17.48 26.65
N TYR A 54 -10.93 -17.13 27.19
CA TYR A 54 -10.53 -17.39 28.57
C TYR A 54 -9.99 -16.12 29.24
N ILE A 55 -10.30 -15.95 30.52
CA ILE A 55 -9.64 -14.98 31.38
C ILE A 55 -8.69 -15.76 32.30
N LEU A 56 -7.46 -15.28 32.44
CA LEU A 56 -6.44 -15.86 33.32
C LEU A 56 -6.16 -14.87 34.46
N ARG A 57 -6.43 -15.30 35.69
CA ARG A 57 -6.15 -14.52 36.90
C ARG A 57 -5.20 -15.27 37.83
N ASN A 58 -4.17 -14.60 38.31
CA ASN A 58 -3.33 -15.15 39.35
C ASN A 58 -4.13 -15.18 40.67
N GLN A 59 -4.02 -16.23 41.49
CA GLN A 59 -4.76 -16.29 42.76
C GLN A 59 -4.13 -15.45 43.88
N ARG A 60 -2.82 -15.15 43.79
CA ARG A 60 -2.05 -14.50 44.87
C ARG A 60 -1.89 -13.00 44.68
N TYR A 61 -1.91 -12.53 43.43
CA TYR A 61 -1.85 -11.11 43.08
C TYR A 61 -3.15 -10.69 42.39
N ASP A 62 -3.66 -9.48 42.64
CA ASP A 62 -4.92 -8.96 42.04
C ASP A 62 -4.73 -8.55 40.55
N ASP A 63 -3.71 -9.12 39.90
CA ASP A 63 -3.25 -8.83 38.55
C ASP A 63 -3.82 -9.82 37.52
N ILE A 64 -4.04 -9.30 36.31
CA ILE A 64 -4.57 -10.03 35.14
C ILE A 64 -3.44 -10.08 34.10
N SER A 65 -3.32 -11.17 33.33
CA SER A 65 -2.34 -11.25 32.25
C SER A 65 -2.51 -10.10 31.25
N ALA A 66 -1.43 -9.34 31.05
CA ALA A 66 -1.40 -8.13 30.22
C ALA A 66 -0.36 -8.23 29.10
N SER A 67 -0.52 -7.40 28.07
CA SER A 67 0.44 -7.24 26.97
C SER A 67 0.92 -5.80 26.90
N TYR A 68 2.22 -5.56 26.83
CA TYR A 68 2.76 -4.22 26.57
C TYR A 68 3.65 -4.19 25.31
N HIS A 69 3.64 -3.03 24.63
CA HIS A 69 4.61 -2.61 23.63
C HIS A 69 4.79 -1.09 23.81
N PRO A 70 5.98 -0.57 24.19
CA PRO A 70 6.22 0.87 24.26
C PRO A 70 6.61 1.43 22.89
N SER A 71 6.06 2.59 22.57
CA SER A 71 6.78 3.62 21.82
C SER A 71 6.82 4.89 22.67
N PHE A 72 8.03 5.18 23.18
CA PHE A 72 8.63 6.44 23.66
C PHE A 72 8.00 7.32 24.77
N SER A 73 8.79 7.45 25.86
CA SER A 73 9.09 8.60 26.73
C SER A 73 7.95 9.35 27.44
N GLY A 74 7.98 9.29 28.78
CA GLY A 74 7.39 10.32 29.64
C GLY A 74 6.31 9.86 30.63
N ASN A 75 6.75 9.39 31.81
CA ASN A 75 6.08 9.41 33.12
C ASN A 75 4.54 9.49 33.19
N GLU A 76 3.86 8.36 33.00
CA GLU A 76 2.63 8.03 33.74
C GLU A 76 2.61 6.53 34.06
N LYS A 77 2.66 6.18 35.36
CA LYS A 77 2.49 4.81 35.84
C LYS A 77 1.05 4.36 35.61
N VAL A 78 0.87 3.22 34.94
CA VAL A 78 -0.42 2.53 34.83
C VAL A 78 -0.29 1.22 35.59
N THR A 79 -0.65 1.25 36.87
CA THR A 79 -1.00 0.04 37.62
C THR A 79 -2.21 -0.64 36.98
N THR A 80 -2.29 -1.96 37.10
CA THR A 80 -3.36 -2.83 36.60
C THR A 80 -4.75 -2.19 36.74
N ARG A 81 -5.24 -1.64 35.61
CA ARG A 81 -6.53 -0.97 35.31
C ARG A 81 -6.30 0.36 34.58
N ARG A 82 -6.09 0.31 33.25
CA ARG A 82 -6.52 1.39 32.34
C ARG A 82 -7.63 0.85 31.44
N ASN A 83 -8.77 1.54 31.42
CA ASN A 83 -9.95 1.30 30.56
C ASN A 83 -10.85 0.09 30.86
N GLY A 84 -10.77 -0.54 32.04
CA GLY A 84 -11.85 -1.37 32.59
C GLY A 84 -12.27 -2.61 31.78
N ARG A 85 -11.50 -3.07 30.79
CA ARG A 85 -11.84 -4.26 29.99
C ARG A 85 -10.84 -5.38 30.28
N LEU A 86 -11.37 -6.53 30.69
CA LEU A 86 -10.61 -7.77 30.93
C LEU A 86 -10.02 -8.27 29.61
N MET A 87 -8.74 -8.61 29.59
CA MET A 87 -8.12 -9.26 28.44
C MET A 87 -8.64 -10.70 28.34
N GLU A 88 -9.13 -11.07 27.16
CA GLU A 88 -9.57 -12.42 26.89
C GLU A 88 -8.60 -13.11 25.93
N TRP A 89 -8.37 -14.39 26.17
CA TRP A 89 -7.38 -15.21 25.50
C TRP A 89 -8.05 -16.39 24.81
N LYS A 90 -7.53 -16.82 23.68
CA LYS A 90 -7.90 -18.13 23.11
C LYS A 90 -6.84 -19.15 23.49
N ILE A 91 -7.30 -20.24 24.09
CA ILE A 91 -6.46 -21.36 24.50
C ILE A 91 -6.78 -22.57 23.63
N TYR A 92 -5.79 -23.04 22.87
CA TYR A 92 -5.93 -24.15 21.94
C TYR A 92 -5.07 -25.33 22.39
N PRO A 93 -5.59 -26.56 22.41
CA PRO A 93 -4.72 -27.72 22.54
C PRO A 93 -3.79 -27.79 21.33
N ASP A 94 -2.57 -28.24 21.55
CA ASP A 94 -1.68 -28.59 20.46
C ASP A 94 -2.15 -29.86 19.74
N ASP A 95 -1.81 -29.97 18.46
CA ASP A 95 -2.20 -31.07 17.59
C ASP A 95 -1.60 -32.42 18.08
N SER A 96 -0.50 -32.38 18.84
CA SER A 96 0.12 -33.54 19.50
C SER A 96 -0.45 -33.90 20.88
N GLY A 97 -1.34 -33.06 21.44
CA GLY A 97 -1.90 -33.24 22.79
C GLY A 97 -0.92 -33.00 23.95
N SER A 98 0.28 -32.49 23.67
CA SER A 98 1.36 -32.31 24.66
C SER A 98 1.28 -31.02 25.48
N GLY A 99 0.40 -30.08 25.12
CA GLY A 99 0.22 -28.81 25.81
C GLY A 99 -0.79 -27.89 25.12
N TYR A 100 -0.80 -26.61 25.50
CA TYR A 100 -1.73 -25.60 25.02
C TYR A 100 -1.02 -24.36 24.47
N ARG A 101 -1.63 -23.73 23.46
CA ARG A 101 -1.21 -22.44 22.91
C ARG A 101 -2.15 -21.36 23.44
N ILE A 102 -1.59 -20.22 23.82
CA ILE A 102 -2.37 -19.08 24.32
C ILE A 102 -2.16 -17.91 23.35
N CYS A 103 -3.24 -17.31 22.86
CA CYS A 103 -3.18 -16.21 21.90
C CYS A 103 -4.27 -15.17 22.14
N THR A 104 -4.08 -13.97 21.60
CA THR A 104 -5.05 -12.87 21.73
C THR A 104 -6.32 -13.12 20.90
N GLN A 105 -7.43 -12.45 21.23
CA GLN A 105 -8.74 -12.64 20.58
C GLN A 105 -8.71 -12.54 19.04
N ASN A 106 -7.82 -11.71 18.48
CA ASN A 106 -7.70 -11.44 17.05
C ASN A 106 -6.73 -12.39 16.32
N LEU A 107 -6.33 -13.50 16.96
CA LEU A 107 -5.48 -14.58 16.42
C LEU A 107 -4.07 -14.18 15.91
N GLY A 108 -3.66 -12.92 16.05
CA GLY A 108 -2.42 -12.41 15.43
C GLY A 108 -1.17 -12.43 16.31
N ARG A 109 -1.28 -12.76 17.61
CA ARG A 109 -0.11 -12.84 18.51
C ARG A 109 -0.25 -13.95 19.55
N TYR A 110 0.83 -14.69 19.74
CA TYR A 110 0.96 -15.82 20.67
C TYR A 110 1.77 -15.43 21.89
N TRP A 111 1.39 -15.96 23.04
CA TRP A 111 2.16 -15.86 24.27
C TRP A 111 3.34 -16.86 24.17
N THR A 112 4.54 -16.36 23.93
CA THR A 112 5.74 -17.17 23.62
C THR A 112 6.89 -16.92 24.58
N LEU A 113 7.75 -17.93 24.70
CA LEU A 113 9.08 -17.82 25.27
C LEU A 113 10.05 -17.76 24.07
N PRO A 114 10.68 -16.60 23.79
CA PRO A 114 11.44 -16.38 22.55
C PRO A 114 12.61 -17.37 22.35
N ASP A 115 13.16 -17.88 23.45
CA ASP A 115 14.27 -18.83 23.45
C ASP A 115 14.16 -19.87 24.59
N ASP A 116 15.09 -20.83 24.60
CA ASP A 116 15.19 -21.91 25.60
C ASP A 116 16.06 -21.51 26.82
N ASP A 117 16.50 -20.24 26.91
CA ASP A 117 17.41 -19.77 27.96
C ASP A 117 16.68 -19.44 29.27
N THR A 118 17.32 -19.76 30.40
CA THR A 118 16.77 -19.49 31.73
C THR A 118 16.86 -18.00 32.06
N GLY A 119 15.71 -17.33 32.18
CA GLY A 119 15.59 -15.92 32.54
C GLY A 119 15.02 -15.00 31.46
N THR A 120 14.65 -15.54 30.30
CA THR A 120 14.04 -14.78 29.21
C THR A 120 12.59 -14.42 29.50
N GLU A 121 12.25 -13.15 29.32
CA GLU A 121 10.91 -12.61 29.56
C GLU A 121 9.89 -13.15 28.54
N VAL A 122 8.63 -13.27 28.98
CA VAL A 122 7.56 -13.74 28.10
C VAL A 122 7.13 -12.63 27.14
N ALA A 123 7.09 -12.92 25.84
CA ALA A 123 6.77 -11.96 24.79
C ALA A 123 5.47 -12.31 24.05
N LEU A 124 4.98 -11.36 23.24
CA LEU A 124 3.92 -11.59 22.27
C LEU A 124 4.48 -11.57 20.86
N GLU A 125 4.53 -12.74 20.22
CA GLU A 125 5.06 -12.88 18.87
C GLU A 125 3.96 -13.14 17.84
N GLN A 126 4.19 -12.69 16.60
CA GLN A 126 3.29 -12.95 15.47
C GLN A 126 3.47 -14.38 14.91
N SER A 127 4.63 -14.99 15.14
CA SER A 127 4.96 -16.37 14.77
C SER A 127 4.25 -17.39 15.65
N ARG A 128 3.70 -18.44 15.04
CA ARG A 128 3.10 -19.57 15.78
C ARG A 128 4.22 -20.33 16.53
N PRO A 129 4.12 -20.54 17.85
CA PRO A 129 5.14 -21.25 18.62
C PRO A 129 5.30 -22.69 18.14
N GLN A 130 6.55 -23.15 18.00
CA GLN A 130 6.89 -24.54 17.67
C GLN A 130 6.93 -25.41 18.94
N ASN A 131 6.81 -26.74 18.79
CA ASN A 131 6.54 -27.76 19.84
C ASN A 131 7.25 -27.68 21.22
N ARG A 132 8.25 -26.82 21.42
CA ARG A 132 8.94 -26.60 22.71
C ARG A 132 8.44 -25.38 23.51
N GLN A 133 7.52 -24.58 22.95
CA GLN A 133 6.96 -23.35 23.56
C GLN A 133 5.49 -23.50 23.99
N LEU A 134 5.00 -24.72 24.20
CA LEU A 134 3.61 -25.02 24.58
C LEU A 134 3.40 -24.88 26.09
N TRP A 135 2.30 -24.27 26.51
CA TRP A 135 1.92 -24.08 27.91
C TRP A 135 1.26 -25.34 28.50
N ILE A 136 1.78 -25.82 29.63
CA ILE A 136 1.30 -27.04 30.28
C ILE A 136 0.52 -26.68 31.55
N PHE A 137 -0.76 -27.02 31.58
CA PHE A 137 -1.67 -26.79 32.70
C PHE A 137 -1.90 -28.08 33.50
N VAL A 138 -1.66 -28.04 34.81
CA VAL A 138 -1.84 -29.18 35.73
C VAL A 138 -2.87 -28.84 36.82
N THR A 139 -3.85 -29.71 37.06
CA THR A 139 -4.88 -29.53 38.10
C THR A 139 -4.40 -30.04 39.47
N GLU A 140 -4.99 -29.52 40.55
CA GLU A 140 -4.79 -30.07 41.90
C GLU A 140 -5.27 -31.53 41.94
N GLY A 141 -4.31 -32.47 41.92
CA GLY A 141 -4.56 -33.91 41.82
C GLY A 141 -3.51 -34.65 40.98
N GLY A 142 -2.62 -33.96 40.26
CA GLY A 142 -1.46 -34.56 39.59
C GLY A 142 -1.74 -35.39 38.35
N LEU A 143 -2.98 -35.41 37.86
CA LEU A 143 -3.35 -36.14 36.63
C LEU A 143 -3.14 -35.27 35.39
N SER A 144 -2.10 -35.58 34.61
CA SER A 144 -1.98 -35.18 33.21
C SER A 144 -3.00 -35.94 32.36
N LEU A 145 -3.92 -35.26 31.69
CA LEU A 145 -4.93 -35.84 30.78
C LEU A 145 -4.44 -35.85 29.32
N PRO A 146 -4.85 -36.81 28.47
CA PRO A 146 -4.05 -38.00 28.17
C PRO A 146 -3.54 -38.09 26.72
N SER A 147 -2.42 -38.80 26.58
CA SER A 147 -1.76 -39.19 25.32
C SER A 147 -2.56 -40.20 24.49
N ALA A 148 -2.30 -40.20 23.19
CA ALA A 148 -2.96 -40.97 22.14
C ALA A 148 -2.97 -42.50 22.32
N VAL A 149 -4.03 -43.16 21.86
CA VAL A 149 -4.11 -44.62 21.69
C VAL A 149 -3.85 -44.97 20.22
N THR A 150 -2.83 -45.79 20.03
CA THR A 150 -2.38 -46.44 18.79
C THR A 150 -3.32 -47.57 18.34
N GLY A 151 -3.61 -47.66 17.03
CA GLY A 151 -4.23 -48.82 16.37
C GLY A 151 -3.83 -48.89 14.90
N SER A 152 -3.44 -50.07 14.41
CA SER A 152 -2.61 -50.31 13.20
C SER A 152 -3.37 -50.60 11.89
N ARG A 153 -2.67 -50.33 10.75
CA ARG A 153 -2.84 -50.77 9.33
C ARG A 153 -4.02 -50.14 8.56
N SER A 154 -3.89 -49.59 7.35
CA SER A 154 -3.10 -49.93 6.14
C SER A 154 -2.84 -48.70 5.22
N ALA A 155 -1.81 -48.73 4.37
CA ALA A 155 -1.47 -47.70 3.35
C ALA A 155 -2.02 -48.07 1.94
N PRO A 156 -1.89 -47.23 0.88
CA PRO A 156 -2.20 -45.80 0.69
C PRO A 156 -3.19 -45.61 -0.52
N PRO A 157 -3.47 -44.40 -1.08
CA PRO A 157 -2.53 -43.70 -1.97
C PRO A 157 -2.52 -42.16 -1.82
N ASP A 158 -1.48 -41.57 -2.41
CA ASP A 158 -1.18 -40.15 -2.56
C ASP A 158 -2.38 -39.29 -3.00
N ASN A 159 -2.59 -38.15 -2.32
CA ASN A 159 -2.91 -36.83 -2.88
C ASN A 159 -3.37 -35.82 -1.79
N VAL A 160 -3.18 -34.53 -2.09
CA VAL A 160 -3.92 -33.34 -1.60
C VAL A 160 -3.19 -32.41 -0.59
N VAL A 161 -2.70 -31.31 -1.20
CA VAL A 161 -2.80 -29.88 -0.81
C VAL A 161 -1.93 -29.37 0.35
N GLY A 162 -0.84 -28.71 -0.05
CA GLY A 162 -0.07 -27.80 0.79
C GLY A 162 -0.86 -26.54 1.13
N ALA A 163 -0.64 -26.09 2.37
CA ALA A 163 -1.20 -24.90 2.99
C ALA A 163 -0.89 -23.63 2.17
N GLY A 164 -1.92 -22.77 2.08
CA GLY A 164 -1.87 -21.51 1.32
C GLY A 164 -0.95 -20.45 1.94
N PRO A 165 -0.47 -19.51 1.11
CA PRO A 165 0.40 -18.43 1.56
C PRO A 165 -0.37 -17.34 2.31
N SER A 166 0.34 -16.74 3.26
CA SER A 166 0.06 -15.48 3.96
C SER A 166 -0.60 -14.42 3.09
N THR A 167 -1.72 -13.88 3.59
CA THR A 167 -2.50 -12.80 2.98
C THR A 167 -1.69 -11.50 2.96
N GLY A 168 -1.46 -10.99 1.75
CA GLY A 168 -1.03 -9.61 1.53
C GLY A 168 -2.09 -8.63 2.02
N VAL A 169 -1.65 -7.44 2.40
CA VAL A 169 -2.53 -6.39 2.95
C VAL A 169 -3.53 -5.94 1.89
N ILE A 170 -4.80 -6.24 2.13
CA ILE A 170 -5.99 -5.82 1.38
C ILE A 170 -6.06 -4.27 1.40
N PRO A 171 -6.44 -3.59 0.31
CA PRO A 171 -7.08 -2.28 0.42
C PRO A 171 -8.46 -2.50 1.04
N ASN A 172 -8.57 -2.47 2.37
CA ASN A 172 -9.85 -2.60 3.05
C ASN A 172 -10.79 -1.50 2.53
N PRO A 173 -12.01 -1.78 2.02
CA PRO A 173 -13.00 -0.73 1.86
C PRO A 173 -13.04 0.08 3.15
N LEU A 174 -12.97 1.42 3.07
CA LEU A 174 -12.86 2.26 4.28
C LEU A 174 -13.89 1.72 5.32
N PRO A 175 -13.59 1.61 6.62
CA PRO A 175 -14.58 1.10 7.56
C PRO A 175 -15.78 2.05 7.56
N ASN A 176 -17.01 1.55 7.72
CA ASN A 176 -18.14 2.44 7.96
C ASN A 176 -17.86 3.18 9.27
N TYR A 177 -17.71 4.50 9.23
CA TYR A 177 -17.54 5.28 10.44
C TYR A 177 -18.84 5.22 11.24
N ARG A 178 -18.85 4.42 12.32
CA ARG A 178 -19.91 4.46 13.34
C ARG A 178 -19.53 5.56 14.32
N SER A 179 -20.50 6.37 14.75
CA SER A 179 -20.31 7.51 15.67
C SER A 179 -19.59 7.19 16.99
N ASN A 180 -19.36 5.91 17.29
CA ASN A 180 -18.71 5.40 18.50
C ASN A 180 -17.25 4.94 18.28
N VAL A 181 -16.70 5.03 17.06
CA VAL A 181 -15.30 4.69 16.78
C VAL A 181 -14.41 5.90 17.11
N ASP A 182 -13.29 5.67 17.78
CA ASP A 182 -12.32 6.73 18.07
C ASP A 182 -11.75 7.30 16.75
N PRO A 183 -11.83 8.62 16.50
CA PRO A 183 -11.28 9.22 15.29
C PRO A 183 -9.82 8.88 15.02
N ALA A 184 -9.00 8.68 16.06
CA ALA A 184 -7.59 8.30 15.90
C ALA A 184 -7.43 6.88 15.36
N GLU A 185 -8.18 5.93 15.92
CA GLU A 185 -8.23 4.54 15.48
C GLU A 185 -8.75 4.46 14.04
N TYR A 186 -9.85 5.15 13.75
CA TYR A 186 -10.40 5.20 12.40
C TYR A 186 -9.40 5.73 11.38
N LEU A 187 -8.77 6.88 11.68
CA LEU A 187 -7.78 7.50 10.79
C LEU A 187 -6.56 6.61 10.56
N ARG A 188 -6.14 5.83 11.55
CA ARG A 188 -5.07 4.85 11.41
C ARG A 188 -5.46 3.74 10.44
N ASP A 189 -6.67 3.21 10.57
CA ASP A 189 -7.14 2.08 9.75
C ASP A 189 -7.36 2.47 8.27
N VAL A 190 -7.70 3.73 8.01
CA VAL A 190 -7.93 4.23 6.65
C VAL A 190 -6.71 4.83 5.99
N ALA A 191 -5.66 5.15 6.76
CA ALA A 191 -4.46 5.78 6.22
C ALA A 191 -3.78 4.86 5.20
N VAL A 192 -3.37 5.45 4.07
CA VAL A 192 -2.63 4.74 3.03
C VAL A 192 -1.17 4.62 3.48
N ALA A 193 -0.84 3.50 4.13
CA ALA A 193 0.47 3.29 4.77
C ALA A 193 1.65 3.48 3.80
N ASN A 194 1.51 3.06 2.54
CA ASN A 194 2.54 3.16 1.51
C ASN A 194 2.55 4.50 0.73
N ALA A 195 1.75 5.49 1.15
CA ALA A 195 1.76 6.83 0.55
C ALA A 195 2.67 7.83 1.29
N SER A 196 3.15 7.50 2.48
CA SER A 196 4.06 8.35 3.27
C SER A 196 5.50 8.27 2.75
N TYR A 197 6.28 9.36 2.94
CA TYR A 197 7.71 9.37 2.63
C TYR A 197 8.49 8.25 3.34
N GLU A 198 8.04 7.80 4.52
CA GLU A 198 8.70 6.75 5.33
C GLU A 198 8.56 5.36 4.72
N SER A 199 7.54 5.15 3.89
CA SER A 199 7.29 3.87 3.25
C SER A 199 8.11 3.65 1.98
N ARG A 200 8.81 4.69 1.52
CA ARG A 200 9.63 4.67 0.31
C ARG A 200 11.03 4.14 0.61
N GLN A 201 11.61 3.48 -0.38
CA GLN A 201 12.96 2.94 -0.24
C GLN A 201 13.99 4.08 -0.29
N PRO A 202 15.15 3.96 0.37
CA PRO A 202 16.23 4.95 0.27
C PRO A 202 16.63 5.25 -1.18
N GLU A 203 16.56 4.25 -2.05
CA GLU A 203 16.84 4.32 -3.49
C GLU A 203 15.86 5.20 -4.27
N ASP A 204 14.68 5.49 -3.71
CA ASP A 204 13.68 6.35 -4.33
C ASP A 204 14.01 7.84 -4.13
N SER A 205 15.03 8.17 -3.33
CA SER A 205 15.51 9.54 -3.13
C SER A 205 16.57 9.94 -4.15
N CYS A 206 16.88 11.24 -4.22
CA CYS A 206 18.02 11.72 -5.01
C CYS A 206 19.31 11.09 -4.49
N LEU A 207 20.21 10.71 -5.41
CA LEU A 207 21.58 10.36 -5.04
C LEU A 207 22.24 11.56 -4.37
N GLU A 208 22.99 11.32 -3.30
CA GLU A 208 23.71 12.39 -2.59
C GLU A 208 24.59 13.18 -3.56
N GLY A 209 24.50 14.52 -3.48
CA GLY A 209 25.22 15.43 -4.37
C GLY A 209 24.50 15.73 -5.69
N THR A 210 23.38 15.08 -5.99
CA THR A 210 22.54 15.41 -7.17
C THR A 210 21.34 16.26 -6.80
N ARG A 211 20.89 17.13 -7.72
CA ARG A 211 19.72 18.00 -7.58
C ARG A 211 19.76 18.95 -6.37
N GLU A 212 20.95 19.18 -5.80
CA GLU A 212 21.12 20.00 -4.59
C GLU A 212 20.70 21.46 -4.80
N ALA A 213 20.86 21.99 -6.01
CA ALA A 213 20.44 23.36 -6.33
C ALA A 213 18.91 23.55 -6.20
N VAL A 214 18.12 22.68 -6.82
CA VAL A 214 16.64 22.75 -6.75
C VAL A 214 16.13 22.41 -5.35
N ILE A 215 16.71 21.39 -4.70
CA ILE A 215 16.40 21.05 -3.31
C ILE A 215 16.71 22.23 -2.38
N GLY A 216 17.85 22.89 -2.58
CA GLY A 216 18.26 24.07 -1.83
C GLY A 216 17.26 25.22 -1.97
N ASN A 217 16.78 25.48 -3.19
CA ASN A 217 15.73 26.49 -3.45
C ASN A 217 14.43 26.14 -2.73
N ILE A 218 13.96 24.90 -2.80
CA ILE A 218 12.74 24.46 -2.11
C ILE A 218 12.91 24.59 -0.59
N LEU A 219 14.03 24.15 -0.02
CA LEU A 219 14.30 24.27 1.41
C LEU A 219 14.45 25.73 1.86
N HIS A 220 14.92 26.61 0.98
CA HIS A 220 14.97 28.05 1.23
C HIS A 220 13.57 28.67 1.24
N TRP A 221 12.73 28.34 0.26
CA TRP A 221 11.32 28.72 0.24
C TRP A 221 10.61 28.23 1.51
N ALA A 222 10.84 26.97 1.89
CA ALA A 222 10.26 26.38 3.09
C ALA A 222 10.63 27.17 4.35
N LYS A 223 11.78 27.86 4.37
CA LYS A 223 12.23 28.66 5.53
C LYS A 223 11.41 29.94 5.78
N GLY A 224 10.43 30.25 4.94
CA GLY A 224 9.57 31.42 5.15
C GLY A 224 10.08 32.73 4.54
N ARG A 225 11.18 32.68 3.78
CA ARG A 225 11.75 33.87 3.11
C ARG A 225 10.90 34.35 1.93
N ASP A 226 10.25 33.41 1.24
CA ASP A 226 9.21 33.72 0.27
C ASP A 226 7.86 33.83 0.98
N LYS A 227 7.11 34.91 0.73
CA LYS A 227 5.78 35.11 1.32
C LYS A 227 4.73 34.14 0.76
N ARG A 228 4.98 33.55 -0.41
CA ARG A 228 4.07 32.62 -1.08
C ARG A 228 4.01 31.28 -0.31
N PRO A 229 2.84 30.89 0.21
CA PRO A 229 2.68 29.70 1.05
C PRO A 229 2.74 28.38 0.29
N ILE A 230 2.67 28.42 -1.05
CA ILE A 230 2.71 27.25 -1.91
C ILE A 230 4.00 27.27 -2.73
N CYS A 231 4.66 26.12 -2.88
CA CYS A 231 5.69 25.89 -3.87
C CYS A 231 5.26 24.75 -4.79
N TRP A 232 5.30 25.00 -6.09
CA TRP A 232 4.96 24.00 -7.10
C TRP A 232 6.17 23.75 -7.99
N LEU A 233 6.68 22.51 -7.98
CA LEU A 233 7.74 22.03 -8.86
C LEU A 233 7.11 21.28 -10.05
N SER A 234 7.23 21.85 -11.24
CA SER A 234 6.72 21.26 -12.46
C SER A 234 7.83 20.73 -13.37
N ALA A 235 7.64 19.57 -13.96
CA ALA A 235 8.56 18.98 -14.94
C ALA A 235 7.90 17.89 -15.78
N GLY A 236 8.53 17.51 -16.89
CA GLY A 236 8.16 16.31 -17.67
C GLY A 236 8.27 15.00 -16.87
N ALA A 237 7.78 13.92 -17.48
CA ALA A 237 7.90 12.57 -16.91
C ALA A 237 9.38 12.16 -16.81
N GLY A 238 9.77 11.45 -15.75
CA GLY A 238 11.11 10.84 -15.68
C GLY A 238 12.29 11.76 -15.34
N VAL A 239 12.05 13.05 -15.08
CA VAL A 239 13.12 14.04 -14.76
C VAL A 239 13.59 13.97 -13.29
N GLY A 240 12.81 13.31 -12.41
CA GLY A 240 13.19 13.07 -10.99
C GLY A 240 12.39 13.83 -9.93
N LYS A 241 11.17 14.30 -10.24
CA LYS A 241 10.30 15.06 -9.30
C LYS A 241 10.06 14.32 -7.97
N SER A 242 9.64 13.05 -8.05
CA SER A 242 9.36 12.23 -6.86
C SER A 242 10.60 11.99 -6.00
N ALA A 243 11.77 11.84 -6.62
CA ALA A 243 13.03 11.72 -5.90
C ALA A 243 13.39 13.02 -5.15
N ILE A 244 13.14 14.18 -5.78
CA ILE A 244 13.30 15.49 -5.14
C ILE A 244 12.31 15.65 -3.98
N ALA A 245 11.03 15.29 -4.18
CA ALA A 245 10.02 15.34 -3.12
C ALA A 245 10.37 14.45 -1.93
N GLN A 246 10.85 13.24 -2.20
CA GLN A 246 11.35 12.33 -1.16
C GLN A 246 12.54 12.94 -0.40
N ALA A 247 13.51 13.50 -1.13
CA ALA A 247 14.70 14.11 -0.54
C ALA A 247 14.37 15.38 0.27
N VAL A 248 13.36 16.14 -0.15
CA VAL A 248 12.84 17.31 0.57
C VAL A 248 12.08 16.88 1.83
N ALA A 249 11.16 15.91 1.72
CA ALA A 249 10.39 15.38 2.84
C ALA A 249 11.31 14.82 3.94
N ALA A 250 12.28 13.98 3.58
CA ALA A 250 13.25 13.43 4.53
C ALA A 250 14.08 14.51 5.24
N ARG A 251 14.56 15.53 4.51
CA ARG A 251 15.31 16.66 5.12
C ARG A 251 14.44 17.54 6.01
N LEU A 252 13.14 17.66 5.74
CA LEU A 252 12.18 18.38 6.57
C LEU A 252 11.82 17.57 7.83
N ALA A 253 11.61 16.27 7.70
CA ALA A 253 11.34 15.35 8.80
C ALA A 253 12.51 15.32 9.81
N LYS A 254 13.76 15.22 9.32
CA LYS A 254 14.97 15.32 10.16
C LYS A 254 15.08 16.64 10.94
N LYS A 255 14.40 17.68 10.48
CA LYS A 255 14.34 19.00 11.13
C LYS A 255 13.05 19.21 11.93
N GLU A 256 12.23 18.16 12.08
CA GLU A 256 10.91 18.20 12.74
C GLU A 256 9.96 19.24 12.14
N ARG A 257 10.06 19.44 10.82
CA ARG A 257 9.29 20.45 10.07
C ARG A 257 8.31 19.89 9.05
N LEU A 258 8.27 18.56 8.89
CA LEU A 258 7.31 17.88 8.04
C LEU A 258 6.07 17.56 8.86
N LEU A 259 4.89 18.05 8.46
CA LEU A 259 3.62 17.72 9.13
C LEU A 259 3.00 16.43 8.60
N ALA A 260 3.04 16.29 7.29
CA ALA A 260 2.47 15.16 6.57
C ALA A 260 3.07 15.09 5.17
N SER A 261 3.00 13.91 4.56
CA SER A 261 3.38 13.67 3.19
C SER A 261 2.43 12.70 2.49
N PHE A 262 2.24 12.88 1.19
CA PHE A 262 1.51 11.92 0.37
C PHE A 262 2.12 11.84 -1.03
N PHE A 263 2.44 10.64 -1.47
CA PHE A 263 3.02 10.37 -2.78
C PHE A 263 2.00 9.63 -3.63
N PHE A 264 1.31 10.35 -4.51
CA PHE A 264 0.41 9.74 -5.49
C PHE A 264 1.21 8.81 -6.41
N ARG A 265 0.56 7.72 -6.84
CA ARG A 265 1.13 6.82 -7.84
C ARG A 265 0.03 6.22 -8.71
N ARG A 266 0.06 6.53 -10.01
CA ARG A 266 -0.98 6.10 -10.96
C ARG A 266 -0.98 4.57 -11.07
N GLY A 267 -2.16 3.96 -10.98
CA GLY A 267 -2.32 2.50 -11.03
C GLY A 267 -1.99 1.75 -9.73
N GLU A 268 -1.66 2.46 -8.63
CA GLU A 268 -1.44 1.86 -7.31
C GLU A 268 -2.65 1.94 -6.37
N GLY A 269 -3.87 1.78 -6.89
CA GLY A 269 -5.10 1.72 -6.10
C GLY A 269 -5.35 2.99 -5.28
N ASP A 270 -5.35 2.88 -3.95
CA ASP A 270 -5.59 4.00 -3.03
C ASP A 270 -4.56 5.15 -3.18
N ARG A 271 -3.37 4.89 -3.74
CA ARG A 271 -2.38 5.94 -4.06
C ARG A 271 -2.68 6.68 -5.36
N ALA A 272 -3.58 6.19 -6.20
CA ALA A 272 -4.07 6.89 -7.39
C ALA A 272 -5.38 7.64 -7.11
N SER A 273 -6.07 7.36 -6.00
CA SER A 273 -7.37 7.95 -5.67
C SER A 273 -7.27 9.06 -4.63
N SER A 274 -8.16 10.06 -4.73
CA SER A 274 -8.33 11.09 -3.71
C SER A 274 -9.13 10.63 -2.49
N SER A 275 -9.78 9.47 -2.54
CA SER A 275 -10.75 9.01 -1.52
C SER A 275 -10.17 8.91 -0.09
N ARG A 276 -8.90 8.52 0.05
CA ARG A 276 -8.21 8.42 1.35
C ARG A 276 -7.16 9.49 1.57
N PHE A 277 -6.97 10.37 0.59
CA PHE A 277 -5.88 11.32 0.57
C PHE A 277 -5.91 12.24 1.79
N ILE A 278 -7.04 12.91 2.04
CA ILE A 278 -7.17 13.85 3.16
C ILE A 278 -7.17 13.12 4.51
N LEU A 279 -7.81 11.96 4.60
CA LEU A 279 -7.81 11.14 5.81
C LEU A 279 -6.38 10.71 6.19
N THR A 280 -5.57 10.34 5.20
CA THR A 280 -4.16 9.97 5.39
C THR A 280 -3.33 11.16 5.89
N LEU A 281 -3.52 12.35 5.30
CA LEU A 281 -2.87 13.56 5.78
C LEU A 281 -3.32 13.94 7.20
N ALA A 282 -4.61 13.79 7.52
CA ALA A 282 -5.15 14.07 8.86
C ALA A 282 -4.60 13.11 9.92
N HIS A 283 -4.43 11.83 9.56
CA HIS A 283 -3.77 10.84 10.40
C HIS A 283 -2.32 11.26 10.71
N GLN A 284 -1.51 11.53 9.69
CA GLN A 284 -0.12 11.95 9.86
C GLN A 284 -0.02 13.27 10.64
N LEU A 285 -0.91 14.22 10.37
CA LEU A 285 -0.97 15.47 11.11
C LEU A 285 -1.26 15.25 12.60
N SER A 286 -2.14 14.32 12.95
CA SER A 286 -2.44 13.97 14.34
C SER A 286 -1.25 13.34 15.07
N LEU A 287 -0.37 12.65 14.36
CA LEU A 287 0.87 12.10 14.92
C LEU A 287 1.91 13.20 15.12
N SER A 288 2.11 14.05 14.11
CA SER A 288 3.06 15.17 14.15
C SER A 288 2.66 16.25 15.16
N VAL A 289 1.35 16.47 15.33
CA VAL A 289 0.80 17.49 16.25
C VAL A 289 -0.36 16.89 17.05
N PRO A 290 -0.10 16.11 18.12
CA PRO A 290 -1.15 15.41 18.87
C PRO A 290 -2.27 16.30 19.42
N SER A 291 -1.98 17.58 19.68
CA SER A 291 -2.98 18.55 20.14
C SER A 291 -4.07 18.88 19.12
N ILE A 292 -3.91 18.49 17.85
CA ILE A 292 -4.91 18.68 16.79
C ILE A 292 -5.97 17.59 16.79
N LEU A 293 -5.66 16.40 17.33
CA LEU A 293 -6.58 15.25 17.30
C LEU A 293 -7.98 15.56 17.90
N PRO A 294 -8.12 16.31 19.01
CA PRO A 294 -9.45 16.69 19.51
C PRO A 294 -10.24 17.60 18.57
N LEU A 295 -9.57 18.39 17.73
CA LEU A 295 -10.22 19.27 16.73
C LEU A 295 -10.73 18.44 15.55
N ILE A 296 -9.90 17.53 15.05
CA ILE A 296 -10.30 16.53 14.06
C ILE A 296 -11.49 15.72 14.58
N GLY A 297 -11.45 15.28 15.83
CA GLY A 297 -12.53 14.51 16.44
C GLY A 297 -13.88 15.24 16.53
N LYS A 298 -13.91 16.58 16.48
CA LYS A 298 -15.18 17.33 16.39
C LYS A 298 -15.86 17.16 15.04
N ALA A 299 -15.10 17.13 13.94
CA ALA A 299 -15.64 16.90 12.60
C ALA A 299 -16.29 15.51 12.51
N PHE A 300 -15.68 14.50 13.13
CA PHE A 300 -16.21 13.14 13.19
C PHE A 300 -17.46 12.97 14.07
N LYS A 301 -17.71 13.87 15.04
CA LYS A 301 -18.90 13.77 15.91
C LYS A 301 -20.17 14.32 15.27
N ASN A 302 -20.05 15.36 14.44
CA ASN A 302 -21.18 16.12 13.94
C ASN A 302 -21.49 15.88 12.46
N GLU A 303 -20.59 15.21 11.74
CA GLU A 303 -20.64 15.12 10.28
C GLU A 303 -20.29 13.69 9.83
N ARG A 304 -20.88 13.23 8.72
CA ARG A 304 -20.41 12.05 7.98
C ARG A 304 -19.17 12.42 7.16
N ILE A 305 -18.11 12.88 7.85
CA ILE A 305 -16.98 13.57 7.22
C ILE A 305 -16.26 12.70 6.18
N VAL A 306 -16.20 11.39 6.40
CA VAL A 306 -15.58 10.41 5.50
C VAL A 306 -16.26 10.35 4.12
N ASP A 307 -17.58 10.58 4.09
CA ASP A 307 -18.38 10.50 2.86
C ASP A 307 -18.54 11.90 2.22
N GLN A 308 -17.94 12.94 2.80
CA GLN A 308 -18.04 14.29 2.26
C GLN A 308 -17.08 14.48 1.06
N PRO A 309 -17.39 15.44 0.17
CA PRO A 309 -16.47 15.88 -0.88
C PRO A 309 -15.07 16.27 -0.35
N LEU A 310 -14.05 16.17 -1.20
CA LEU A 310 -12.64 16.33 -0.81
C LEU A 310 -12.34 17.71 -0.21
N ASP A 311 -12.97 18.77 -0.72
CA ASP A 311 -12.83 20.14 -0.24
C ASP A 311 -13.39 20.33 1.17
N VAL A 312 -14.51 19.67 1.49
CA VAL A 312 -15.09 19.66 2.84
C VAL A 312 -14.17 18.91 3.80
N GLN A 313 -13.68 17.72 3.41
CA GLN A 313 -12.71 16.96 4.21
C GLN A 313 -11.45 17.79 4.46
N LEU A 314 -10.87 18.37 3.41
CA LEU A 314 -9.68 19.20 3.49
C LEU A 314 -9.89 20.36 4.48
N THR A 315 -11.04 21.03 4.37
CA THR A 315 -11.36 22.15 5.23
C THR A 315 -11.49 21.72 6.68
N LYS A 316 -12.28 20.68 6.96
CA LYS A 316 -12.61 20.25 8.33
C LYS A 316 -11.50 19.49 9.05
N LEU A 317 -10.72 18.69 8.32
CA LEU A 317 -9.73 17.78 8.89
C LEU A 317 -8.30 18.32 8.87
N LEU A 318 -8.00 19.26 7.98
CA LEU A 318 -6.67 19.88 7.87
C LEU A 318 -6.73 21.38 8.14
N LEU A 319 -7.43 22.15 7.31
CA LEU A 319 -7.32 23.61 7.33
C LEU A 319 -7.91 24.24 8.59
N GLU A 320 -9.11 23.87 9.01
CA GLU A 320 -9.71 24.37 10.25
C GLU A 320 -8.85 24.01 11.46
N PRO A 321 -8.43 22.76 11.70
CA PRO A 321 -7.57 22.45 12.84
C PRO A 321 -6.24 23.21 12.86
N LEU A 322 -5.70 23.54 11.69
CA LEU A 322 -4.42 24.23 11.54
C LEU A 322 -4.51 25.76 11.58
N LEU A 323 -5.60 26.32 11.06
CA LEU A 323 -5.78 27.76 10.83
C LEU A 323 -6.84 28.39 11.72
N SER A 324 -7.55 27.59 12.53
CA SER A 324 -8.75 28.05 13.23
C SER A 324 -8.49 29.28 14.10
N ARG A 325 -9.20 30.36 13.73
CA ARG A 325 -9.33 31.61 14.49
C ARG A 325 -10.31 31.46 15.67
N THR A 326 -11.07 30.37 15.73
CA THR A 326 -12.04 30.06 16.80
C THR A 326 -11.43 29.30 17.97
N LEU A 327 -10.16 28.89 17.88
CA LEU A 327 -9.41 28.40 19.03
C LEU A 327 -9.24 29.53 20.05
N GLY A 328 -9.53 29.26 21.32
CA GLY A 328 -9.23 30.19 22.41
C GLY A 328 -7.74 30.56 22.39
N MET A 329 -7.43 31.82 22.72
CA MET A 329 -6.06 32.37 22.73
C MET A 329 -4.98 31.43 23.31
N PRO A 330 -5.21 30.72 24.44
CA PRO A 330 -4.23 29.80 25.01
C PRO A 330 -3.93 28.59 24.12
N MET A 331 -4.96 28.01 23.49
CA MET A 331 -4.80 26.86 22.60
C MET A 331 -4.15 27.27 21.30
N ARG A 332 -4.49 28.44 20.77
CA ARG A 332 -3.86 29.02 19.59
C ARG A 332 -2.38 29.32 19.82
N ARG A 333 -2.02 29.81 21.02
CA ARG A 333 -0.62 30.04 21.41
C ARG A 333 0.15 28.73 21.57
N ARG A 334 -0.42 27.72 22.24
CA ARG A 334 0.21 26.38 22.36
C ARG A 334 0.39 25.68 21.00
N LEU A 335 -0.60 25.80 20.12
CA LEU A 335 -0.53 25.25 18.77
C LEU A 335 0.50 26.00 17.94
N ALA A 336 0.52 27.33 18.03
CA ALA A 336 1.57 28.15 17.45
C ALA A 336 2.93 27.72 18.00
N ASP A 337 3.16 27.72 19.31
CA ASP A 337 4.43 27.32 19.94
C ASP A 337 4.88 25.93 19.48
N LYS A 338 3.98 24.93 19.38
CA LYS A 338 4.34 23.60 18.84
C LYS A 338 4.65 23.62 17.34
N LEU A 339 3.88 24.36 16.54
CA LEU A 339 4.14 24.53 15.10
C LEU A 339 5.35 25.47 14.84
N THR A 340 5.74 26.28 15.81
CA THR A 340 6.76 27.33 15.71
C THR A 340 7.86 27.18 16.76
N ASN A 341 8.11 25.96 17.25
CA ASN A 341 9.26 25.65 18.11
C ASN A 341 10.58 26.10 17.45
N VAL A 342 10.54 26.32 16.12
CA VAL A 342 11.50 27.07 15.32
C VAL A 342 10.78 28.28 14.71
N ARG A 343 11.45 29.45 14.55
CA ARG A 343 10.93 30.67 13.88
C ARG A 343 10.58 30.48 12.38
N VAL A 344 10.25 29.27 11.95
CA VAL A 344 10.21 28.83 10.56
C VAL A 344 8.96 27.97 10.33
N PRO A 345 8.20 28.16 9.24
CA PRO A 345 6.97 27.41 8.97
C PRO A 345 7.17 25.89 8.79
N ASN A 346 6.16 25.09 9.10
CA ASN A 346 6.13 23.66 8.77
C ASN A 346 5.60 23.42 7.36
N VAL A 347 5.80 22.21 6.84
CA VAL A 347 5.53 21.88 5.44
C VAL A 347 4.72 20.59 5.33
N ILE A 348 3.75 20.58 4.41
CA ILE A 348 3.10 19.38 3.90
C ILE A 348 3.63 19.14 2.49
N VAL A 349 4.09 17.92 2.21
CA VAL A 349 4.68 17.53 0.91
C VAL A 349 3.72 16.61 0.17
N ILE A 350 3.31 16.99 -1.03
CA ILE A 350 2.40 16.19 -1.85
C ILE A 350 3.03 16.01 -3.23
N ASP A 351 3.39 14.77 -3.53
CA ASP A 351 4.07 14.40 -4.77
C ASP A 351 3.09 13.81 -5.79
N GLY A 352 3.23 14.21 -7.06
CA GLY A 352 2.54 13.60 -8.19
C GLY A 352 1.07 13.95 -8.31
N LEU A 353 0.68 15.22 -8.21
CA LEU A 353 -0.75 15.60 -8.35
C LEU A 353 -1.39 15.10 -9.67
N ASP A 354 -0.61 14.96 -10.75
CA ASP A 354 -1.04 14.40 -12.05
C ASP A 354 -1.22 12.88 -12.05
N GLU A 355 -0.75 12.21 -11.01
CA GLU A 355 -0.88 10.76 -10.83
C GLU A 355 -2.17 10.36 -10.11
N CYS A 356 -2.96 11.34 -9.66
CA CYS A 356 -4.31 11.10 -9.15
C CYS A 356 -5.32 10.97 -10.31
N ASP A 357 -6.14 9.93 -10.28
CA ASP A 357 -7.18 9.68 -11.27
C ASP A 357 -8.32 10.73 -11.18
N ASP A 358 -8.52 11.31 -9.99
CA ASP A 358 -9.58 12.28 -9.68
C ASP A 358 -9.20 13.73 -10.07
N LYS A 359 -8.97 13.99 -11.36
CA LYS A 359 -8.46 15.28 -11.89
C LYS A 359 -9.26 16.52 -11.44
N GLN A 360 -10.59 16.42 -11.42
CA GLN A 360 -11.46 17.53 -10.99
C GLN A 360 -11.31 17.82 -9.50
N GLU A 361 -11.14 16.78 -8.68
CA GLU A 361 -10.92 16.94 -7.24
C GLU A 361 -9.56 17.56 -6.95
N MET A 362 -8.51 17.22 -7.70
CA MET A 362 -7.19 17.88 -7.59
C MET A 362 -7.25 19.36 -7.96
N THR A 363 -8.04 19.72 -8.97
CA THR A 363 -8.28 21.11 -9.36
C THR A 363 -8.93 21.90 -8.22
N LYS A 364 -9.98 21.35 -7.60
CA LYS A 364 -10.67 21.96 -6.45
C LYS A 364 -9.74 22.06 -5.24
N PHE A 365 -9.00 20.99 -4.95
CA PHE A 365 -8.03 20.92 -3.86
C PHE A 365 -7.02 22.06 -3.92
N ILE A 366 -6.38 22.29 -5.08
CA ILE A 366 -5.42 23.38 -5.27
C ILE A 366 -6.04 24.75 -4.96
N LYS A 367 -7.25 25.00 -5.48
CA LYS A 367 -7.97 26.27 -5.28
C LYS A 367 -8.33 26.51 -3.80
N VAL A 368 -8.77 25.47 -3.08
CA VAL A 368 -9.13 25.57 -1.66
C VAL A 368 -7.89 25.84 -0.79
N ILE A 369 -6.78 25.14 -1.03
CA ILE A 369 -5.50 25.38 -0.33
C ILE A 369 -5.03 26.83 -0.54
N ALA A 370 -5.08 27.31 -1.78
CA ALA A 370 -4.62 28.65 -2.12
C ALA A 370 -5.46 29.74 -1.46
N LYS A 371 -6.79 29.59 -1.47
CA LYS A 371 -7.70 30.51 -0.77
C LYS A 371 -7.42 30.53 0.74
N ALA A 372 -7.28 29.36 1.37
CA ALA A 372 -7.09 29.28 2.81
C ALA A 372 -5.72 29.82 3.28
N THR A 373 -4.69 29.66 2.45
CA THR A 373 -3.33 30.10 2.78
C THR A 373 -3.03 31.53 2.37
N GLY A 374 -3.75 32.10 1.38
CA GLY A 374 -3.59 33.49 0.95
C GLY A 374 -3.96 34.53 2.02
N ASP A 375 -4.87 34.17 2.95
CA ASP A 375 -5.39 35.05 3.99
C ASP A 375 -4.59 34.99 5.32
N THR A 376 -3.53 34.19 5.39
CA THR A 376 -2.79 33.94 6.64
C THR A 376 -1.28 34.19 6.47
N GLN A 377 -0.63 34.79 7.49
CA GLN A 377 0.83 34.66 7.66
C GLN A 377 1.12 33.21 8.06
N SER A 378 1.03 32.31 7.09
CA SER A 378 0.78 30.90 7.34
C SER A 378 1.95 30.22 8.06
N LEU A 379 1.62 29.55 9.16
CA LEU A 379 2.52 28.67 9.90
C LEU A 379 2.83 27.37 9.13
N ILE A 380 2.18 27.21 7.96
CA ILE A 380 2.14 25.98 7.18
C ILE A 380 2.27 26.31 5.71
N ARG A 381 3.07 25.48 5.03
CA ARG A 381 3.37 25.60 3.62
C ARG A 381 3.08 24.30 2.91
N PHE A 382 2.78 24.38 1.62
CA PHE A 382 2.48 23.22 0.79
C PHE A 382 3.49 23.12 -0.34
N PHE A 383 4.19 22.00 -0.41
CA PHE A 383 5.08 21.68 -1.52
C PHE A 383 4.41 20.65 -2.41
N PHE A 384 4.21 21.01 -3.68
CA PHE A 384 3.59 20.19 -4.70
C PHE A 384 4.59 19.83 -5.80
N THR A 385 4.49 18.61 -6.31
CA THR A 385 5.09 18.25 -7.60
C THR A 385 4.00 17.81 -8.58
N SER A 386 4.19 18.10 -9.86
CA SER A 386 3.36 17.50 -10.92
C SER A 386 3.98 17.63 -12.31
N ARG A 387 3.40 16.93 -13.29
CA ARG A 387 3.48 17.32 -14.71
C ARG A 387 2.67 18.60 -14.97
N VAL A 388 2.94 19.25 -16.10
CA VAL A 388 2.23 20.44 -16.56
C VAL A 388 0.96 20.01 -17.33
N GLU A 389 0.06 19.28 -16.66
CA GLU A 389 -1.25 18.96 -17.23
C GLU A 389 -2.21 20.15 -17.05
N GLU A 390 -3.12 20.36 -18.01
CA GLU A 390 -3.98 21.54 -18.07
C GLU A 390 -4.77 21.79 -16.79
N HIS A 391 -5.40 20.74 -16.25
CA HIS A 391 -6.21 20.79 -15.03
C HIS A 391 -5.41 21.20 -13.77
N ILE A 392 -4.08 21.08 -13.78
CA ILE A 392 -3.19 21.50 -12.69
C ILE A 392 -2.56 22.87 -13.00
N ARG A 393 -2.12 23.06 -14.25
CA ARG A 393 -1.49 24.28 -14.74
C ARG A 393 -2.41 25.48 -14.56
N GLN A 394 -3.66 25.38 -15.02
CA GLN A 394 -4.61 26.50 -15.00
C GLN A 394 -4.85 27.04 -13.58
N PRO A 395 -5.18 26.22 -12.56
CA PRO A 395 -5.29 26.70 -11.18
C PRO A 395 -4.02 27.39 -10.68
N PHE A 396 -2.85 26.79 -10.87
CA PHE A 396 -1.62 27.43 -10.40
C PHE A 396 -1.34 28.73 -11.13
N GLU A 397 -1.68 28.84 -12.41
CA GLU A 397 -1.61 30.06 -13.24
C GLU A 397 -2.45 31.21 -12.68
N GLU A 398 -3.68 30.93 -12.28
CA GLU A 398 -4.57 31.89 -11.61
C GLU A 398 -4.02 32.34 -10.24
N LEU A 399 -3.17 31.52 -9.60
CA LEU A 399 -2.71 31.67 -8.22
C LEU A 399 -1.24 32.15 -8.10
N THR A 400 -0.75 32.96 -9.05
CA THR A 400 0.63 33.51 -9.06
C THR A 400 1.03 34.19 -7.75
N SER A 401 0.11 34.93 -7.12
CA SER A 401 0.37 35.73 -5.92
C SER A 401 0.69 34.91 -4.67
N VAL A 402 0.29 33.63 -4.65
CA VAL A 402 0.47 32.71 -3.51
C VAL A 402 1.35 31.50 -3.84
N THR A 403 1.79 31.36 -5.10
CA THR A 403 2.53 30.19 -5.59
C THR A 403 3.94 30.57 -6.04
N HIS A 404 4.94 30.02 -5.36
CA HIS A 404 6.33 29.97 -5.82
C HIS A 404 6.46 28.85 -6.86
N ARG A 405 6.64 29.20 -8.13
CA ARG A 405 6.76 28.21 -9.21
C ARG A 405 8.22 27.91 -9.49
N LEU A 406 8.54 26.62 -9.59
CA LEU A 406 9.84 26.12 -10.02
C LEU A 406 9.61 25.19 -11.21
N ARG A 407 10.33 25.42 -12.30
CA ARG A 407 10.41 24.46 -13.39
C ARG A 407 11.70 23.69 -13.23
N LEU A 408 11.62 22.36 -13.21
CA LEU A 408 12.84 21.55 -13.06
C LEU A 408 13.74 21.68 -14.29
N ASP A 409 13.17 22.03 -15.44
CA ASP A 409 13.89 22.29 -16.69
C ASP A 409 14.86 23.49 -16.58
N ASP A 410 14.65 24.39 -15.60
CA ASP A 410 15.53 25.54 -15.35
C ASP A 410 16.83 25.14 -14.62
N PHE A 411 16.98 23.86 -14.25
CA PHE A 411 18.13 23.32 -13.54
C PHE A 411 18.90 22.34 -14.42
N ASP A 412 20.22 22.50 -14.50
CA ASP A 412 21.08 21.59 -15.26
C ASP A 412 20.96 20.14 -14.74
N ALA A 413 20.45 19.26 -15.60
CA ALA A 413 20.38 17.83 -15.32
C ALA A 413 21.68 17.11 -15.70
N GLY A 414 22.48 17.66 -16.63
CA GLY A 414 23.63 16.97 -17.21
C GLY A 414 24.74 16.70 -16.20
N THR A 415 25.07 17.69 -15.37
CA THR A 415 26.05 17.51 -14.29
C THR A 415 25.58 16.45 -13.28
N ASP A 416 24.32 16.50 -12.87
CA ASP A 416 23.73 15.55 -11.92
C ASP A 416 23.66 14.12 -12.51
N LEU A 417 23.32 13.99 -13.79
CA LEU A 417 23.29 12.72 -14.52
C LEU A 417 24.68 12.09 -14.62
N ARG A 418 25.72 12.89 -14.85
CA ARG A 418 27.11 12.41 -14.86
C ARG A 418 27.48 11.78 -13.52
N VAL A 419 27.19 12.48 -12.42
CA VAL A 419 27.43 11.97 -11.05
C VAL A 419 26.66 10.68 -10.81
N PHE A 420 25.38 10.66 -11.19
CA PHE A 420 24.52 9.49 -11.04
C PHE A 420 25.04 8.28 -11.82
N LEU A 421 25.26 8.43 -13.13
CA LEU A 421 25.71 7.34 -14.01
C LEU A 421 27.08 6.82 -13.56
N ARG A 422 28.05 7.70 -13.26
CA ARG A 422 29.38 7.29 -12.80
C ARG A 422 29.29 6.46 -11.52
N SER A 423 28.57 6.94 -10.51
CA SER A 423 28.35 6.24 -9.24
C SER A 423 27.74 4.84 -9.45
N ARG A 424 26.70 4.74 -10.31
CA ARG A 424 25.98 3.50 -10.56
C ARG A 424 26.78 2.50 -11.39
N PHE A 425 27.52 2.96 -12.40
CA PHE A 425 28.42 2.09 -13.17
C PHE A 425 29.61 1.62 -12.33
N ASP A 426 30.19 2.48 -11.48
CA ASP A 426 31.22 2.08 -10.52
C ASP A 426 30.71 1.01 -9.54
N TYR A 427 29.44 1.07 -9.16
CA TYR A 427 28.80 0.02 -8.36
C TYR A 427 28.70 -1.30 -9.13
N ILE A 428 28.21 -1.28 -10.37
CA ILE A 428 28.14 -2.49 -11.24
C ILE A 428 29.54 -3.10 -11.39
N LEU A 429 30.54 -2.25 -11.60
CA LEU A 429 31.92 -2.65 -11.77
C LEU A 429 32.48 -3.42 -10.57
N ARG A 430 32.21 -2.94 -9.35
CA ARG A 430 32.60 -3.62 -8.11
C ARG A 430 31.85 -4.94 -7.93
N GLN A 431 30.55 -4.94 -8.18
CA GLN A 431 29.71 -6.13 -8.01
C GLN A 431 30.08 -7.25 -9.00
N LYS A 432 30.43 -6.89 -10.25
CA LYS A 432 30.73 -7.83 -11.33
C LYS A 432 32.23 -7.87 -11.69
N HIS A 433 33.10 -7.64 -10.71
CA HIS A 433 34.54 -7.48 -10.92
C HIS A 433 35.22 -8.63 -11.67
N LEU A 434 34.76 -9.88 -11.51
CA LEU A 434 35.34 -11.05 -12.18
C LEU A 434 35.19 -10.99 -13.71
N VAL A 435 33.98 -10.67 -14.19
CA VAL A 435 33.71 -10.55 -15.64
C VAL A 435 34.14 -9.20 -16.21
N MET A 436 34.33 -8.20 -15.35
CA MET A 436 34.75 -6.84 -15.73
C MET A 436 36.26 -6.59 -15.58
N ARG A 437 37.07 -7.65 -15.37
CA ARG A 437 38.51 -7.54 -15.06
C ARG A 437 39.34 -7.02 -16.23
N GLU A 438 38.99 -7.43 -17.45
CA GLU A 438 39.71 -7.06 -18.69
C GLU A 438 39.14 -5.81 -19.35
N VAL A 439 38.05 -5.25 -18.81
CA VAL A 439 37.41 -4.04 -19.33
C VAL A 439 38.27 -2.82 -18.97
N PRO A 440 38.64 -1.97 -19.95
CA PRO A 440 39.44 -0.76 -19.71
C PRO A 440 38.84 0.18 -18.67
N ARG A 441 39.69 1.00 -18.04
CA ARG A 441 39.31 2.00 -17.03
C ARG A 441 39.64 3.42 -17.50
N PRO A 442 38.83 4.44 -17.14
CA PRO A 442 37.56 4.34 -16.41
C PRO A 442 36.47 3.63 -17.23
N TRP A 443 35.48 3.05 -16.53
CA TRP A 443 34.31 2.42 -17.17
C TRP A 443 33.01 3.02 -16.62
N PRO A 444 32.10 3.50 -17.48
CA PRO A 444 32.30 3.76 -18.90
C PRO A 444 33.44 4.77 -19.15
N SER A 445 33.95 4.83 -20.38
CA SER A 445 34.89 5.89 -20.75
C SER A 445 34.20 7.26 -20.62
N ASP A 446 34.97 8.35 -20.49
CA ASP A 446 34.37 9.67 -20.38
C ASP A 446 33.58 10.07 -21.64
N SER A 447 34.03 9.62 -22.82
CA SER A 447 33.31 9.82 -24.09
C SER A 447 31.98 9.06 -24.15
N ASP A 448 31.97 7.80 -23.71
CA ASP A 448 30.74 7.02 -23.63
C ASP A 448 29.78 7.63 -22.63
N LEU A 449 30.31 8.09 -21.48
CA LEU A 449 29.51 8.74 -20.46
C LEU A 449 28.84 10.03 -20.98
N GLU A 450 29.55 10.86 -21.74
CA GLU A 450 28.94 12.03 -22.41
C GLU A 450 27.85 11.63 -23.39
N THR A 451 28.10 10.61 -24.20
CA THR A 451 27.11 10.10 -25.16
C THR A 451 25.83 9.68 -24.44
N LEU A 452 25.94 9.00 -23.29
CA LEU A 452 24.77 8.59 -22.49
C LEU A 452 24.05 9.78 -21.87
N ILE A 453 24.78 10.80 -21.42
CA ILE A 453 24.18 12.03 -20.87
C ILE A 453 23.40 12.76 -21.96
N GLU A 454 23.97 12.91 -23.15
CA GLU A 454 23.30 13.50 -24.30
C GLU A 454 22.04 12.71 -24.69
N ARG A 455 22.15 11.38 -24.82
CA ARG A 455 21.01 10.51 -25.15
C ARG A 455 19.91 10.52 -24.10
N SER A 456 20.26 10.72 -22.83
CA SER A 456 19.27 10.79 -21.77
C SER A 456 18.31 11.98 -21.91
N SER A 457 18.68 13.04 -22.65
CA SER A 457 17.90 14.28 -22.77
C SER A 457 17.42 14.82 -21.42
N GLY A 458 18.26 14.74 -20.39
CA GLY A 458 17.94 15.19 -19.03
C GLY A 458 17.03 14.26 -18.21
N LEU A 459 16.68 13.09 -18.75
CA LEU A 459 15.79 12.11 -18.11
C LEU A 459 16.56 11.17 -17.18
N PHE A 460 16.36 11.32 -15.87
CA PHE A 460 16.89 10.38 -14.86
C PHE A 460 16.34 8.98 -15.03
N ILE A 461 15.12 8.83 -15.53
CA ILE A 461 14.57 7.52 -15.85
C ILE A 461 15.36 6.77 -16.91
N PHE A 462 15.90 7.48 -17.91
CA PHE A 462 16.75 6.85 -18.91
C PHE A 462 17.99 6.29 -18.22
N ALA A 463 18.66 7.12 -17.43
CA ALA A 463 19.85 6.70 -16.69
C ALA A 463 19.59 5.51 -15.76
N SER A 464 18.50 5.54 -14.98
CA SER A 464 18.16 4.43 -14.08
C SER A 464 17.80 3.15 -14.83
N THR A 465 17.03 3.25 -15.92
CA THR A 465 16.64 2.10 -16.74
C THR A 465 17.86 1.49 -17.43
N LEU A 466 18.76 2.33 -17.94
CA LEU A 466 20.01 1.91 -18.55
C LEU A 466 20.89 1.16 -17.57
N VAL A 467 21.05 1.71 -16.36
CA VAL A 467 21.83 1.08 -15.29
C VAL A 467 21.25 -0.29 -14.93
N GLU A 468 19.94 -0.42 -14.78
CA GLU A 468 19.32 -1.72 -14.47
C GLU A 468 19.40 -2.70 -15.66
N PHE A 469 19.30 -2.23 -16.90
CA PHE A 469 19.52 -3.04 -18.10
C PHE A 469 20.95 -3.59 -18.14
N VAL A 470 21.95 -2.74 -18.01
CA VAL A 470 23.37 -3.13 -18.00
C VAL A 470 23.68 -4.05 -16.82
N LYS A 471 23.10 -3.78 -15.65
CA LYS A 471 23.24 -4.61 -14.44
C LYS A 471 22.60 -5.98 -14.60
N ALA A 472 21.49 -6.12 -15.32
CA ALA A 472 20.83 -7.41 -15.53
C ALA A 472 21.64 -8.37 -16.42
N TYR A 473 22.44 -7.84 -17.36
CA TYR A 473 23.20 -8.65 -18.31
C TYR A 473 24.38 -9.41 -17.70
N ARG A 474 24.66 -10.60 -18.25
CA ARG A 474 25.83 -11.42 -17.82
C ARG A 474 27.15 -10.67 -18.00
N PHE A 475 27.30 -9.97 -19.12
CA PHE A 475 28.47 -9.16 -19.48
C PHE A 475 28.04 -7.68 -19.59
N PRO A 476 28.22 -6.87 -18.53
CA PRO A 476 27.75 -5.48 -18.51
C PRO A 476 28.35 -4.60 -19.61
N ASP A 477 29.63 -4.82 -19.95
CA ASP A 477 30.31 -4.06 -21.00
C ASP A 477 29.66 -4.27 -22.38
N ASP A 478 29.26 -5.50 -22.70
CA ASP A 478 28.57 -5.83 -23.95
C ASP A 478 27.18 -5.17 -24.01
N ALA A 479 26.44 -5.18 -22.89
CA ALA A 479 25.15 -4.52 -22.80
C ALA A 479 25.24 -3.01 -22.93
N LEU A 480 26.29 -2.40 -22.37
CA LEU A 480 26.57 -0.99 -22.52
C LEU A 480 26.88 -0.64 -23.97
N LYS A 481 27.77 -1.40 -24.63
CA LYS A 481 28.10 -1.24 -26.05
C LYS A 481 26.87 -1.37 -26.94
N MET A 482 26.01 -2.34 -26.67
CA MET A 482 24.73 -2.51 -27.38
C MET A 482 23.87 -1.24 -27.34
N VAL A 483 23.82 -0.54 -26.20
CA VAL A 483 23.07 0.72 -26.11
C VAL A 483 23.80 1.85 -26.83
N LEU A 484 25.13 1.92 -26.76
CA LEU A 484 25.94 2.94 -27.44
C LEU A 484 25.91 2.78 -28.97
N ASP A 485 25.88 1.54 -29.46
CA ASP A 485 25.83 1.19 -30.88
C ASP A 485 24.42 1.31 -31.48
N ALA A 486 23.38 1.30 -30.62
CA ALA A 486 22.01 1.56 -31.03
C ALA A 486 21.82 3.01 -31.52
N SER A 487 20.66 3.28 -32.14
CA SER A 487 20.30 4.58 -32.73
C SER A 487 20.71 5.77 -31.85
N ALA A 488 21.18 6.84 -32.49
CA ALA A 488 21.53 8.11 -31.84
C ALA A 488 20.29 8.89 -31.34
N ASP A 489 19.08 8.32 -31.49
CA ASP A 489 17.86 8.88 -30.96
C ASP A 489 17.96 9.08 -29.45
N THR A 490 17.40 10.20 -28.99
CA THR A 490 17.45 10.61 -27.59
C THR A 490 16.12 10.35 -26.88
N GLY A 491 16.16 10.34 -25.55
CA GLY A 491 14.99 10.09 -24.71
C GLY A 491 14.81 8.62 -24.33
N ILE A 492 13.70 8.32 -23.64
CA ILE A 492 13.46 7.01 -23.04
C ILE A 492 12.95 5.94 -24.02
N ASP A 493 12.26 6.36 -25.08
CA ASP A 493 11.58 5.44 -26.01
C ASP A 493 12.55 4.50 -26.73
N PRO A 494 13.70 4.96 -27.28
CA PRO A 494 14.69 4.06 -27.88
C PRO A 494 15.22 3.01 -26.89
N LEU A 495 15.38 3.38 -25.62
CA LEU A 495 15.83 2.45 -24.58
C LEU A 495 14.76 1.41 -24.25
N TYR A 496 13.48 1.80 -24.20
CA TYR A 496 12.39 0.83 -24.07
C TYR A 496 12.32 -0.12 -25.25
N HIS A 497 12.45 0.40 -26.48
CA HIS A 497 12.56 -0.43 -27.68
C HIS A 497 13.71 -1.44 -27.56
N GLN A 498 14.89 -1.00 -27.11
CA GLN A 498 16.04 -1.88 -26.93
C GLN A 498 15.78 -2.99 -25.90
N VAL A 499 15.25 -2.64 -24.72
CA VAL A 499 14.91 -3.60 -23.67
C VAL A 499 13.88 -4.62 -24.19
N LEU A 500 12.80 -4.15 -24.81
CA LEU A 500 11.71 -5.00 -25.26
C LEU A 500 12.08 -5.86 -26.48
N SER A 501 12.99 -5.39 -27.34
CA SER A 501 13.52 -6.16 -28.47
C SER A 501 14.40 -7.32 -28.01
N SER A 502 15.02 -7.22 -26.83
CA SER A 502 15.82 -8.29 -26.24
C SER A 502 14.99 -9.39 -25.57
N ALA A 503 13.69 -9.15 -25.34
CA ALA A 503 12.77 -10.11 -24.74
C ALA A 503 12.13 -11.02 -25.79
N ASN A 504 11.84 -12.28 -25.44
CA ASN A 504 11.10 -13.22 -26.28
C ASN A 504 9.59 -12.97 -26.17
N ARG A 505 9.06 -12.09 -27.03
CA ARG A 505 7.68 -11.62 -26.94
C ARG A 505 6.69 -12.53 -27.67
N GLY A 506 6.18 -13.52 -26.94
CA GLY A 506 5.02 -14.30 -27.36
C GLY A 506 3.68 -13.62 -27.01
N GLU A 507 2.58 -14.29 -27.37
CA GLU A 507 1.21 -13.88 -26.98
C GLU A 507 1.06 -13.79 -25.45
N GLN A 508 1.67 -14.73 -24.73
CA GLN A 508 1.66 -14.77 -23.27
C GLN A 508 2.33 -13.56 -22.63
N PHE A 509 3.45 -13.07 -23.19
CA PHE A 509 4.10 -11.84 -22.73
C PHE A 509 3.12 -10.65 -22.79
N ASN A 510 2.43 -10.49 -23.93
CA ASN A 510 1.46 -9.40 -24.10
C ASN A 510 0.24 -9.54 -23.18
N GLN A 511 -0.20 -10.78 -22.93
CA GLN A 511 -1.28 -11.05 -21.97
C GLN A 511 -0.89 -10.66 -20.55
N VAL A 512 0.27 -11.13 -20.06
CA VAL A 512 0.76 -10.87 -18.70
C VAL A 512 1.07 -9.38 -18.52
N PHE A 513 1.89 -8.83 -19.40
CA PHE A 513 2.35 -7.46 -19.28
C PHE A 513 1.21 -6.47 -19.51
N GLY A 514 0.39 -6.69 -20.54
CA GLY A 514 -0.78 -5.85 -20.82
C GLY A 514 -1.79 -5.86 -19.69
N THR A 515 -1.97 -6.99 -19.01
CA THR A 515 -2.81 -7.06 -17.81
C THR A 515 -2.22 -6.20 -16.68
N ILE A 516 -0.95 -6.40 -16.33
CA ILE A 516 -0.28 -5.63 -15.26
C ILE A 516 -0.35 -4.12 -15.52
N LEU A 517 -0.24 -3.68 -16.78
CA LEU A 517 -0.33 -2.26 -17.15
C LEU A 517 -1.72 -1.64 -16.90
N LEU A 518 -2.78 -2.43 -17.05
CA LEU A 518 -4.16 -1.94 -17.12
C LEU A 518 -5.02 -2.32 -15.91
N LEU A 519 -4.51 -3.17 -15.02
CA LEU A 519 -5.15 -3.39 -13.72
C LEU A 519 -5.32 -2.08 -12.96
N ARG A 520 -6.47 -1.92 -12.30
CA ARG A 520 -6.79 -0.71 -11.50
C ARG A 520 -6.11 -0.72 -10.13
N GLN A 521 -5.59 -1.87 -9.71
CA GLN A 521 -4.76 -2.01 -8.53
C GLN A 521 -3.63 -3.00 -8.80
N PRO A 522 -2.45 -2.81 -8.19
CA PRO A 522 -1.28 -3.60 -8.51
C PRO A 522 -1.44 -4.99 -7.90
N PHE A 523 -1.35 -6.01 -8.75
CA PHE A 523 -1.48 -7.39 -8.32
C PHE A 523 -0.13 -8.01 -7.99
N SER A 524 -0.15 -8.96 -7.06
CA SER A 524 0.95 -9.86 -6.83
C SER A 524 1.08 -10.88 -7.96
N ILE A 525 2.25 -11.51 -8.08
CA ILE A 525 2.51 -12.54 -9.10
C ILE A 525 1.45 -13.64 -9.02
N THR A 526 1.12 -14.08 -7.80
CA THR A 526 0.07 -15.09 -7.56
C THR A 526 -1.30 -14.60 -8.02
N ARG A 527 -1.66 -13.33 -7.79
CA ARG A 527 -2.96 -12.76 -8.18
C ARG A 527 -3.07 -12.57 -9.69
N VAL A 528 -2.00 -12.12 -10.36
CA VAL A 528 -1.94 -12.06 -11.82
C VAL A 528 -2.11 -13.47 -12.40
N GLY A 529 -1.40 -14.45 -11.85
CA GLY A 529 -1.52 -15.85 -12.24
C GLY A 529 -2.93 -16.38 -12.08
N HIS A 530 -3.59 -16.10 -10.95
CA HIS A 530 -4.97 -16.52 -10.73
C HIS A 530 -5.95 -15.88 -11.73
N LEU A 531 -5.86 -14.56 -11.96
CA LEU A 531 -6.73 -13.87 -12.93
C LEU A 531 -6.56 -14.43 -14.36
N LEU A 532 -5.32 -14.67 -14.77
CA LEU A 532 -4.97 -15.14 -16.11
C LEU A 532 -5.00 -16.67 -16.27
N ARG A 533 -5.26 -17.42 -15.19
CA ARG A 533 -5.17 -18.90 -15.13
C ARG A 533 -3.80 -19.43 -15.54
N LEU A 534 -2.75 -18.72 -15.16
CA LEU A 534 -1.35 -19.07 -15.42
C LEU A 534 -0.62 -19.43 -14.11
N PRO A 535 0.28 -20.41 -14.12
CA PRO A 535 1.08 -20.72 -12.94
C PRO A 535 2.06 -19.57 -12.66
N ALA A 536 2.33 -19.27 -11.39
CA ALA A 536 3.20 -18.16 -10.98
C ALA A 536 4.58 -18.17 -11.69
N LYS A 537 5.15 -19.36 -11.94
CA LYS A 537 6.41 -19.52 -12.68
C LYS A 537 6.35 -18.94 -14.10
N ALA A 538 5.20 -19.04 -14.78
CA ALA A 538 5.02 -18.51 -16.12
C ALA A 538 4.96 -16.98 -16.09
N ILE A 539 4.31 -16.40 -15.07
CA ILE A 539 4.31 -14.95 -14.85
C ILE A 539 5.74 -14.45 -14.58
N VAL A 540 6.49 -15.13 -13.70
CA VAL A 540 7.88 -14.78 -13.38
C VAL A 540 8.76 -14.85 -14.62
N ASP A 541 8.62 -15.89 -15.44
CA ASP A 541 9.39 -16.08 -16.67
C ASP A 541 9.18 -14.92 -17.68
N GLU A 542 7.94 -14.45 -17.84
CA GLU A 542 7.67 -13.27 -18.67
C GLU A 542 8.27 -11.97 -18.08
N LEU A 543 8.18 -11.80 -16.76
CA LEU A 543 8.69 -10.60 -16.09
C LEU A 543 10.21 -10.52 -16.08
N LEU A 544 10.91 -11.65 -15.90
CA LEU A 544 12.37 -11.70 -15.86
C LEU A 544 13.01 -11.21 -17.16
N GLN A 545 12.32 -11.39 -18.29
CA GLN A 545 12.78 -10.90 -19.60
C GLN A 545 12.84 -9.37 -19.67
N VAL A 546 12.11 -8.67 -18.81
CA VAL A 546 12.02 -7.20 -18.77
C VAL A 546 12.26 -6.63 -17.37
N GLN A 547 13.05 -7.32 -16.56
CA GLN A 547 13.37 -6.93 -15.17
C GLN A 547 14.06 -5.56 -15.04
N SER A 548 14.60 -5.00 -16.13
CA SER A 548 15.18 -3.64 -16.14
C SER A 548 14.13 -2.53 -16.08
N ILE A 549 12.88 -2.83 -16.44
CA ILE A 549 11.76 -1.87 -16.51
C ILE A 549 10.59 -2.22 -15.58
N VAL A 550 10.66 -3.39 -14.91
CA VAL A 550 9.71 -3.82 -13.88
C VAL A 550 10.43 -4.28 -12.63
N ARG A 551 9.93 -3.85 -11.46
CA ARG A 551 10.38 -4.35 -10.16
C ARG A 551 9.60 -5.61 -9.82
N ILE A 552 10.29 -6.74 -9.91
CA ILE A 552 9.77 -8.06 -9.54
C ILE A 552 10.02 -8.24 -8.03
N PRO A 553 9.00 -8.55 -7.22
CA PRO A 553 9.18 -8.80 -5.80
C PRO A 553 9.85 -10.15 -5.55
N ASP A 554 10.64 -10.26 -4.47
CA ASP A 554 11.22 -11.53 -4.01
C ASP A 554 10.16 -12.53 -3.50
N ASP A 555 8.98 -12.02 -3.16
CA ASP A 555 7.84 -12.77 -2.65
C ASP A 555 6.66 -12.63 -3.62
N ASN A 556 6.17 -13.76 -4.13
CA ASN A 556 5.07 -13.83 -5.07
C ASN A 556 3.73 -13.30 -4.53
N SER A 557 3.62 -13.09 -3.21
CA SER A 557 2.46 -12.46 -2.56
C SER A 557 2.49 -10.93 -2.61
N LYS A 558 3.63 -10.32 -2.94
CA LYS A 558 3.77 -8.87 -3.06
C LYS A 558 3.47 -8.37 -4.48
N PRO A 559 3.01 -7.13 -4.66
CA PRO A 559 2.64 -6.60 -5.96
C PRO A 559 3.84 -6.42 -6.90
N VAL A 560 3.61 -6.70 -8.19
CA VAL A 560 4.52 -6.32 -9.27
C VAL A 560 4.40 -4.82 -9.50
N GLN A 561 5.54 -4.12 -9.61
CA GLN A 561 5.54 -2.67 -9.82
C GLN A 561 6.26 -2.29 -11.10
N LEU A 562 5.62 -1.46 -11.93
CA LEU A 562 6.32 -0.80 -13.03
C LEU A 562 7.38 0.14 -12.46
N MET A 563 8.58 0.16 -13.03
CA MET A 563 9.64 1.07 -12.56
C MET A 563 9.22 2.54 -12.66
N HIS A 564 8.38 2.87 -13.66
CA HIS A 564 7.82 4.20 -13.81
C HIS A 564 6.60 4.24 -14.74
N THR A 565 5.74 5.24 -14.55
CA THR A 565 4.50 5.43 -15.32
C THR A 565 4.74 5.69 -16.81
N SER A 566 5.90 6.24 -17.21
CA SER A 566 6.21 6.49 -18.63
C SER A 566 6.29 5.22 -19.47
N LEU A 567 6.55 4.06 -18.85
CA LEU A 567 6.51 2.78 -19.54
C LEU A 567 5.09 2.44 -19.98
N ARG A 568 4.11 2.68 -19.10
CA ARG A 568 2.68 2.57 -19.44
C ARG A 568 2.36 3.53 -20.59
N ASP A 569 2.73 4.80 -20.46
CA ASP A 569 2.50 5.81 -21.52
C ASP A 569 3.12 5.40 -22.88
N PHE A 570 4.28 4.74 -22.87
CA PHE A 570 4.95 4.23 -24.07
C PHE A 570 4.17 3.06 -24.68
N LEU A 571 3.92 2.00 -23.91
CA LEU A 571 3.30 0.76 -24.41
C LEU A 571 1.84 0.94 -24.82
N THR A 572 1.12 1.93 -24.28
CA THR A 572 -0.26 2.23 -24.65
C THR A 572 -0.38 3.31 -25.73
N THR A 573 0.72 3.70 -26.39
CA THR A 573 0.70 4.71 -27.47
C THR A 573 1.34 4.16 -28.74
N LYS A 574 0.52 3.82 -29.74
CA LYS A 574 0.96 3.15 -30.98
C LYS A 574 2.10 3.87 -31.70
N GLN A 575 2.06 5.20 -31.75
CA GLN A 575 3.09 6.02 -32.41
C GLN A 575 4.45 5.97 -31.71
N ARG A 576 4.48 5.65 -30.42
CA ARG A 576 5.71 5.59 -29.62
C ARG A 576 6.29 4.18 -29.59
N SER A 577 5.44 3.18 -29.37
CA SER A 577 5.86 1.80 -29.16
C SER A 577 5.86 0.94 -30.42
N ASP A 578 5.20 1.35 -31.50
CA ASP A 578 5.10 0.62 -32.77
C ASP A 578 4.71 -0.87 -32.56
N ILE A 579 5.60 -1.82 -32.87
CA ILE A 579 5.39 -3.27 -32.67
C ILE A 579 5.22 -3.69 -31.20
N PHE A 580 5.57 -2.81 -30.26
CA PHE A 580 5.39 -3.02 -28.82
C PHE A 580 4.06 -2.47 -28.28
N PHE A 581 3.21 -1.90 -29.15
CA PHE A 581 1.92 -1.37 -28.76
C PHE A 581 1.01 -2.46 -28.15
N ILE A 582 0.53 -2.17 -26.95
CA ILE A 582 -0.52 -2.92 -26.26
C ILE A 582 -1.79 -2.08 -26.40
N ASP A 583 -2.73 -2.59 -27.17
CA ASP A 583 -4.01 -1.94 -27.43
C ASP A 583 -4.88 -1.94 -26.16
N PRO A 584 -5.09 -0.79 -25.49
CA PRO A 584 -5.77 -0.78 -24.20
C PRO A 584 -7.22 -1.26 -24.28
N PRO A 585 -8.07 -0.79 -25.22
CA PRO A 585 -9.40 -1.35 -25.44
C PRO A 585 -9.43 -2.88 -25.58
N ALA A 586 -8.59 -3.45 -26.45
CA ALA A 586 -8.55 -4.91 -26.65
C ALA A 586 -8.14 -5.66 -25.38
N ARG A 587 -7.14 -5.15 -24.67
CA ARG A 587 -6.69 -5.77 -23.42
C ARG A 587 -7.70 -5.60 -22.30
N HIS A 588 -8.42 -4.48 -22.20
CA HIS A 588 -9.53 -4.28 -21.27
C HIS A 588 -10.67 -5.26 -21.55
N ALA A 589 -11.07 -5.43 -22.81
CA ALA A 589 -12.05 -6.44 -23.22
C ALA A 589 -11.66 -7.85 -22.76
N ALA A 590 -10.39 -8.23 -22.94
CA ALA A 590 -9.89 -9.52 -22.49
C ALA A 590 -9.86 -9.63 -20.96
N ILE A 591 -9.46 -8.58 -20.22
CA ILE A 591 -9.51 -8.56 -18.75
C ILE A 591 -10.95 -8.70 -18.25
N THR A 592 -11.96 -8.13 -18.92
CA THR A 592 -13.36 -8.34 -18.57
C THR A 592 -13.72 -9.83 -18.61
N VAL A 593 -13.33 -10.53 -19.68
CA VAL A 593 -13.56 -11.98 -19.78
C VAL A 593 -12.81 -12.72 -18.67
N ASP A 594 -11.54 -12.37 -18.41
CA ASP A 594 -10.75 -12.97 -17.32
C ASP A 594 -11.45 -12.81 -15.95
N CYS A 595 -11.95 -11.62 -15.65
CA CYS A 595 -12.72 -11.31 -14.44
C CYS A 595 -14.02 -12.12 -14.35
N LEU A 596 -14.82 -12.18 -15.41
CA LEU A 596 -16.09 -12.91 -15.41
C LEU A 596 -15.88 -14.43 -15.26
N MET A 597 -14.80 -14.97 -15.84
CA MET A 597 -14.44 -16.36 -15.64
C MET A 597 -14.01 -16.63 -14.19
N VAL A 598 -13.28 -15.72 -13.53
CA VAL A 598 -12.95 -15.85 -12.09
C VAL A 598 -14.22 -15.84 -11.25
N ILE A 599 -15.16 -14.95 -11.55
CA ILE A 599 -16.46 -14.90 -10.87
C ILE A 599 -17.21 -16.22 -11.01
N LYS A 600 -17.19 -16.82 -12.20
CA LYS A 600 -17.81 -18.12 -12.46
C LYS A 600 -17.16 -19.27 -11.68
N GLU A 601 -15.83 -19.31 -11.63
CA GLU A 601 -15.06 -20.34 -10.93
C GLU A 601 -15.20 -20.24 -9.41
N GLY A 602 -15.33 -19.02 -8.88
CA GLY A 602 -15.50 -18.74 -7.46
C GLY A 602 -16.92 -18.95 -6.92
N SER A 603 -17.88 -19.44 -7.70
CA SER A 603 -19.27 -19.69 -7.29
C SER A 603 -19.41 -20.90 -6.33
N GLU A 604 -18.69 -20.88 -5.21
CA GLU A 604 -18.98 -21.72 -4.04
C GLU A 604 -20.29 -21.25 -3.37
N PRO A 605 -20.96 -22.07 -2.53
CA PRO A 605 -22.23 -21.71 -1.87
C PRO A 605 -22.14 -20.52 -0.88
N ASN A 606 -21.03 -19.79 -0.84
CA ASN A 606 -20.86 -18.62 0.00
C ASN A 606 -21.67 -17.41 -0.54
N PRO A 607 -22.29 -16.62 0.34
CA PRO A 607 -23.16 -15.51 -0.06
C PRO A 607 -22.40 -14.29 -0.59
N PHE A 608 -21.07 -14.26 -0.46
CA PHE A 608 -20.16 -13.22 -0.98
C PHE A 608 -18.78 -13.82 -1.21
N TRP A 609 -17.96 -13.15 -2.03
CA TRP A 609 -16.57 -13.55 -2.27
C TRP A 609 -15.61 -12.88 -1.29
N GLU A 610 -14.73 -13.70 -0.70
CA GLU A 610 -13.66 -13.25 0.21
C GLU A 610 -12.29 -13.21 -0.47
N GLY A 611 -12.17 -13.89 -1.62
CA GLY A 611 -10.94 -13.98 -2.38
C GLY A 611 -10.55 -12.64 -3.02
N GLU A 612 -9.27 -12.34 -2.95
CA GLU A 612 -8.68 -11.07 -3.35
C GLU A 612 -8.80 -10.76 -4.85
N VAL A 613 -8.90 -11.78 -5.70
CA VAL A 613 -9.02 -11.65 -7.16
C VAL A 613 -10.49 -11.59 -7.56
N GLU A 614 -11.33 -12.35 -6.89
CA GLU A 614 -12.79 -12.36 -7.00
C GLU A 614 -13.35 -10.99 -6.61
N MET A 615 -12.88 -10.42 -5.50
CA MET A 615 -13.22 -9.06 -5.10
C MET A 615 -12.88 -8.04 -6.18
N TYR A 616 -11.68 -8.12 -6.76
CA TYR A 616 -11.28 -7.23 -7.85
C TYR A 616 -12.17 -7.43 -9.08
N ALA A 617 -12.42 -8.68 -9.47
CA ALA A 617 -13.26 -9.01 -10.62
C ALA A 617 -14.65 -8.40 -10.45
N CYS A 618 -15.26 -8.57 -9.28
CA CYS A 618 -16.57 -8.00 -8.95
C CYS A 618 -16.64 -6.48 -9.03
N GLN A 619 -15.54 -5.82 -8.64
CA GLN A 619 -15.42 -4.38 -8.60
C GLN A 619 -15.12 -3.75 -9.97
N ASN A 620 -14.51 -4.49 -10.90
CA ASN A 620 -13.86 -3.85 -12.04
C ASN A 620 -14.25 -4.45 -13.41
N TRP A 621 -14.92 -5.61 -13.48
CA TRP A 621 -15.28 -6.23 -14.76
C TRP A 621 -16.09 -5.29 -15.66
N TYR A 622 -17.04 -4.55 -15.09
CA TYR A 622 -17.92 -3.62 -15.80
C TYR A 622 -17.19 -2.37 -16.30
N GLN A 623 -16.14 -1.97 -15.59
CA GLN A 623 -15.38 -0.76 -15.89
C GLN A 623 -14.36 -1.06 -16.99
N HIS A 624 -13.73 -2.24 -16.94
CA HIS A 624 -12.98 -2.80 -18.07
C HIS A 624 -13.87 -3.08 -19.29
N LEU A 625 -15.12 -3.50 -19.09
CA LEU A 625 -16.04 -3.72 -20.21
C LEU A 625 -16.30 -2.41 -20.93
N PHE A 626 -16.61 -1.34 -20.17
CA PHE A 626 -16.79 -0.01 -20.70
C PHE A 626 -15.55 0.48 -21.48
N GLU A 627 -14.36 0.32 -20.91
CA GLU A 627 -13.09 0.74 -21.55
C GLU A 627 -12.70 -0.11 -22.77
N GLY A 628 -13.21 -1.35 -22.88
CA GLY A 628 -12.92 -2.29 -23.97
C GLY A 628 -14.04 -2.51 -24.98
N ILE A 629 -15.16 -1.79 -24.86
CA ILE A 629 -16.41 -2.13 -25.56
C ILE A 629 -16.30 -2.07 -27.08
N GLU A 630 -15.53 -1.13 -27.62
CA GLU A 630 -15.36 -1.01 -29.08
C GLU A 630 -14.55 -2.18 -29.63
N SER A 631 -13.52 -2.62 -28.90
CA SER A 631 -12.65 -3.71 -29.35
C SER A 631 -13.30 -5.08 -29.22
N ILE A 632 -14.17 -5.29 -28.23
CA ILE A 632 -14.81 -6.60 -28.00
C ILE A 632 -15.71 -7.02 -29.16
N LEU A 633 -16.22 -6.04 -29.92
CA LEU A 633 -17.06 -6.25 -31.10
C LEU A 633 -16.26 -6.57 -32.36
N LEU A 634 -14.96 -6.28 -32.35
CA LEU A 634 -14.03 -6.53 -33.46
C LEU A 634 -13.17 -7.79 -33.23
N ASP A 635 -13.27 -8.41 -32.06
CA ASP A 635 -12.42 -9.52 -31.63
C ASP A 635 -13.20 -10.83 -31.44
N SER A 636 -12.50 -11.94 -31.58
CA SER A 636 -12.89 -13.32 -31.24
C SER A 636 -13.40 -13.52 -29.80
N LEU A 637 -13.27 -12.50 -28.95
CA LEU A 637 -13.66 -12.52 -27.55
C LEU A 637 -15.18 -12.43 -27.33
N LEU A 638 -15.95 -11.94 -28.30
CA LEU A 638 -17.40 -11.73 -28.14
C LEU A 638 -18.14 -12.98 -27.67
N GLY A 639 -17.85 -14.15 -28.24
CA GLY A 639 -18.47 -15.42 -27.83
C GLY A 639 -18.12 -15.82 -26.38
N LYS A 640 -16.88 -15.58 -25.96
CA LYS A 640 -16.43 -15.83 -24.57
C LYS A 640 -17.08 -14.84 -23.59
N LEU A 641 -17.23 -13.58 -23.98
CA LEU A 641 -17.94 -12.58 -23.20
C LEU A 641 -19.41 -12.97 -23.00
N ILE A 642 -20.13 -13.25 -24.10
CA ILE A 642 -21.56 -13.59 -24.06
C ILE A 642 -21.80 -14.79 -23.14
N SER A 643 -21.04 -15.88 -23.34
CA SER A 643 -21.15 -17.05 -22.46
C SER A 643 -20.81 -16.75 -21.01
N SER A 644 -19.86 -15.85 -20.73
CA SER A 644 -19.51 -15.46 -19.36
C SER A 644 -20.59 -14.59 -18.71
N LEU A 645 -21.24 -13.69 -19.46
CA LEU A 645 -22.37 -12.88 -19.00
C LEU A 645 -23.61 -13.73 -18.71
N GLU A 646 -23.90 -14.72 -19.56
CA GLU A 646 -24.97 -15.68 -19.32
C GLU A 646 -24.76 -16.43 -17.99
N ASN A 647 -23.52 -16.85 -17.71
CA ASN A 647 -23.19 -17.48 -16.43
C ASN A 647 -23.36 -16.53 -15.24
N LEU A 648 -22.98 -15.25 -15.38
CA LEU A 648 -23.15 -14.24 -14.34
C LEU A 648 -24.64 -14.04 -13.97
N GLN A 649 -25.55 -14.16 -14.94
CA GLN A 649 -26.99 -14.05 -14.71
C GLN A 649 -27.59 -15.23 -13.94
N SER A 650 -26.85 -16.32 -13.73
CA SER A 650 -27.30 -17.38 -12.83
C SER A 650 -27.60 -16.80 -11.45
N LYS A 651 -28.77 -17.12 -10.89
CA LYS A 651 -29.29 -16.48 -9.66
C LYS A 651 -28.27 -16.48 -8.52
N LEU A 652 -27.55 -17.57 -8.33
CA LEU A 652 -26.53 -17.69 -7.29
C LEU A 652 -25.38 -16.71 -7.52
N THR A 653 -24.76 -16.74 -8.71
CA THR A 653 -23.60 -15.90 -9.04
C THR A 653 -23.97 -14.41 -9.03
N PHE A 654 -25.14 -14.05 -9.56
CA PHE A 654 -25.65 -12.69 -9.53
C PHE A 654 -25.84 -12.20 -8.09
N ASP A 655 -26.52 -12.99 -7.25
CA ASP A 655 -26.76 -12.63 -5.85
C ASP A 655 -25.44 -12.45 -5.08
N THR A 656 -24.48 -13.34 -5.28
CA THR A 656 -23.14 -13.24 -4.68
C THR A 656 -22.40 -11.98 -5.13
N TRP A 657 -22.52 -11.58 -6.41
CA TRP A 657 -21.95 -10.34 -6.93
C TRP A 657 -22.57 -9.08 -6.34
N VAL A 658 -23.89 -9.04 -6.25
CA VAL A 658 -24.58 -7.90 -5.65
C VAL A 658 -24.24 -7.78 -4.17
N ASN A 659 -24.27 -8.89 -3.43
CA ASN A 659 -23.92 -8.92 -2.01
C ASN A 659 -22.48 -8.45 -1.78
N THR A 660 -21.53 -8.94 -2.58
CA THR A 660 -20.12 -8.53 -2.52
C THR A 660 -19.96 -7.05 -2.82
N SER A 661 -20.66 -6.52 -3.83
CA SER A 661 -20.65 -5.10 -4.19
C SER A 661 -21.21 -4.20 -3.08
N ILE A 662 -22.29 -4.64 -2.42
CA ILE A 662 -22.90 -3.92 -1.30
C ILE A 662 -21.97 -3.89 -0.07
N LEU A 663 -21.35 -5.02 0.26
CA LEU A 663 -20.40 -5.11 1.38
C LEU A 663 -19.22 -4.14 1.23
N GLN A 664 -18.85 -3.83 -0.01
CA GLN A 664 -17.70 -2.98 -0.34
C GLN A 664 -18.02 -1.49 -0.46
N ARG A 665 -19.26 -1.06 -0.16
CA ARG A 665 -19.78 0.34 -0.05
C ARG A 665 -20.60 0.86 -1.23
N ARG A 666 -21.33 1.95 -0.92
CA ARG A 666 -22.15 2.73 -1.86
C ARG A 666 -21.38 3.29 -3.06
N SER A 667 -20.10 3.67 -2.91
CA SER A 667 -19.29 4.18 -4.01
C SER A 667 -19.05 3.13 -5.09
N THR A 668 -18.80 1.87 -4.69
CA THR A 668 -18.62 0.74 -5.60
C THR A 668 -19.91 0.46 -6.37
N VAL A 669 -21.05 0.45 -5.67
CA VAL A 669 -22.37 0.32 -6.29
C VAL A 669 -22.63 1.44 -7.30
N GLN A 670 -22.35 2.69 -6.92
CA GLN A 670 -22.55 3.84 -7.81
C GLN A 670 -21.62 3.82 -9.03
N SER A 671 -20.38 3.37 -8.86
CA SER A 671 -19.43 3.14 -9.96
C SER A 671 -19.95 2.08 -10.93
N ALA A 672 -20.45 0.95 -10.40
CA ALA A 672 -21.07 -0.11 -11.20
C ALA A 672 -22.26 0.40 -12.00
N LEU A 673 -23.21 1.09 -11.36
CA LEU A 673 -24.37 1.68 -12.02
C LEU A 673 -23.95 2.67 -13.12
N SER A 674 -22.99 3.55 -12.83
CA SER A 674 -22.50 4.53 -13.79
C SER A 674 -21.83 3.88 -14.99
N ALA A 675 -20.98 2.87 -14.77
CA ALA A 675 -20.24 2.20 -15.82
C ALA A 675 -21.16 1.31 -16.68
N LEU A 676 -22.11 0.59 -16.08
CA LEU A 676 -23.11 -0.19 -16.79
C LEU A 676 -24.03 0.72 -17.63
N GLY A 677 -24.51 1.83 -17.06
CA GLY A 677 -25.29 2.83 -17.79
C GLY A 677 -24.53 3.41 -18.99
N ALA A 678 -23.26 3.77 -18.81
CA ALA A 678 -22.39 4.25 -19.89
C ALA A 678 -22.12 3.16 -20.95
N THR A 679 -21.96 1.90 -20.52
CA THR A 679 -21.81 0.74 -21.42
C THR A 679 -23.06 0.56 -22.28
N ILE A 680 -24.26 0.60 -21.70
CA ILE A 680 -25.53 0.48 -22.43
C ILE A 680 -25.68 1.64 -23.43
N GLN A 681 -25.38 2.86 -23.00
CA GLN A 681 -25.41 4.03 -23.88
C GLN A 681 -24.43 3.87 -25.06
N GLY A 682 -23.22 3.38 -24.81
CA GLY A 682 -22.23 3.08 -25.84
C GLY A 682 -22.71 2.02 -26.83
N LEU A 683 -23.22 0.88 -26.34
CA LEU A 683 -23.76 -0.20 -27.18
C LEU A 683 -24.91 0.27 -28.07
N THR A 684 -25.81 1.10 -27.53
CA THR A 684 -27.00 1.57 -28.27
C THR A 684 -26.64 2.52 -29.42
N GLN A 685 -25.47 3.16 -29.37
CA GLN A 685 -24.99 4.07 -30.41
C GLN A 685 -24.28 3.35 -31.57
N LEU A 686 -24.03 2.05 -31.46
CA LEU A 686 -23.31 1.26 -32.46
C LEU A 686 -24.26 0.70 -33.51
N GLN A 687 -23.88 0.80 -34.79
CA GLN A 687 -24.71 0.33 -35.92
C GLN A 687 -24.92 -1.19 -35.94
N ASP A 688 -23.91 -1.96 -35.53
CA ASP A 688 -23.91 -3.43 -35.56
C ASP A 688 -23.76 -4.05 -34.16
N CYS A 689 -24.45 -3.50 -33.16
CA CYS A 689 -24.42 -4.06 -31.81
C CYS A 689 -25.12 -5.44 -31.76
N PRO A 690 -24.47 -6.50 -31.23
CA PRO A 690 -25.13 -7.78 -31.00
C PRO A 690 -26.31 -7.60 -30.03
N GLU A 691 -27.53 -7.90 -30.49
CA GLU A 691 -28.75 -7.76 -29.68
C GLU A 691 -28.65 -8.55 -28.36
N THR A 692 -28.03 -9.74 -28.41
CA THR A 692 -27.81 -10.59 -27.24
C THR A 692 -26.93 -9.93 -26.19
N LEU A 693 -25.85 -9.25 -26.59
CA LEU A 693 -24.97 -8.55 -25.68
C LEU A 693 -25.70 -7.39 -24.99
N LEU A 694 -26.39 -6.56 -25.78
CA LEU A 694 -27.16 -5.44 -25.24
C LEU A 694 -28.27 -5.93 -24.30
N GLN A 695 -28.93 -7.03 -24.63
CA GLN A 695 -29.95 -7.65 -23.78
C GLN A 695 -29.35 -8.11 -22.44
N TYR A 696 -28.23 -8.84 -22.45
CA TYR A 696 -27.59 -9.33 -21.23
C TYR A 696 -27.18 -8.20 -20.28
N ILE A 697 -26.57 -7.14 -20.81
CA ILE A 697 -26.14 -5.99 -19.99
C ILE A 697 -27.36 -5.23 -19.43
N ASN A 698 -28.42 -5.03 -20.22
CA ASN A 698 -29.66 -4.42 -19.74
C ASN A 698 -30.32 -5.23 -18.63
N ASP A 699 -30.36 -6.56 -18.77
CA ASP A 699 -30.94 -7.44 -17.76
C ASP A 699 -30.10 -7.46 -16.46
N ILE A 700 -28.77 -7.43 -16.57
CA ILE A 700 -27.88 -7.28 -15.41
C ILE A 700 -28.15 -5.96 -14.69
N GLN A 701 -28.21 -4.84 -15.43
CA GLN A 701 -28.51 -3.52 -14.88
C GLN A 701 -29.88 -3.51 -14.18
N ARG A 702 -30.93 -4.01 -14.84
CA ARG A 702 -32.29 -4.08 -14.27
C ARG A 702 -32.34 -4.93 -13.00
N HIS A 703 -31.74 -6.12 -13.02
CA HIS A 703 -31.69 -6.98 -11.83
C HIS A 703 -30.92 -6.33 -10.68
N PHE A 704 -29.88 -5.55 -11.00
CA PHE A 704 -29.09 -4.84 -10.01
C PHE A 704 -29.91 -3.72 -9.37
N ASP A 705 -30.63 -2.95 -10.17
CA ASP A 705 -31.55 -1.90 -9.72
C ASP A 705 -32.66 -2.46 -8.81
N VAL A 706 -33.28 -3.58 -9.19
CA VAL A 706 -34.31 -4.25 -8.37
C VAL A 706 -33.74 -4.72 -7.02
N LYS A 707 -32.55 -5.32 -7.01
CA LYS A 707 -31.90 -5.76 -5.76
C LYS A 707 -31.52 -4.59 -4.84
N LEU A 708 -31.21 -3.44 -5.42
CA LEU A 708 -30.89 -2.21 -4.68
C LEU A 708 -32.14 -1.42 -4.27
N GLY A 709 -33.34 -1.81 -4.73
CA GLY A 709 -34.60 -1.11 -4.47
C GLY A 709 -34.70 0.24 -5.18
N LEU A 710 -34.04 0.39 -6.34
CA LEU A 710 -34.06 1.61 -7.16
C LEU A 710 -35.23 1.66 -8.15
N THR A 711 -35.86 0.50 -8.40
CA THR A 711 -37.04 0.27 -9.22
C THR A 711 -37.93 -0.73 -8.53
#